data_AF-A0A1J4JXI2-F1
#
_entry.id   AF-A0A1J4JXI2-F1
#
_cell.length_a   1.000
_cell.length_b   1.000
_cell.length_c   1.000
_cell.angle_alpha   90.00
_cell.angle_beta   90.00
_cell.angle_gamma   90.00
#
_symmetry.space_group_name_H-M   'P 1'
#
loop_
_entity.id
_entity.type
_entity.pdbx_description
1 polymer ?
#
loop_
_entity_poly.entity_id
_entity_poly.type
_entity_poly.pdbx_seq_one_letter_code
_entity_poly.pdbx_strand_id
1 'polypeptide(L)'
;MSDILSFIRESWNQNLSTQDFMIKMHEIYDKNGINEIASHLLEMCGMGLLNPKFLFNCLVAIIQEDPSYIFQWIPTIQSHSEKIDPYIKLFHDCGDTLCNNLTVGEKDSADYALNILKFVLSFQTDIEAIISKLTNSPKFSTLIASGRVLSRDNFLETRSLFLDIDPYNNNSYNSEGEYETIPLTQIHFFHALFSRNLNYTQILHTQHDEIHFFASTILSWKSKNIFFSFIHRSISYILYHIFINHFISKPSLHLGFLITNLIVRVLNKDYDDDNGNHEFNEDPVLQTLSKMNDASKRFFDGSNLNVRNQKYLSVNQKMEFWEFFPNERNIEDYKILLTSKPPQIVNADLFSIALKYPMIISKIVNLIIDAFNENDEQAALEFAENIFSRLKDFHHLLCIQKKLTEFFISLTNFLLIREDEHSFTQFWILLLSLFDYSWKSGSPILRSYCISFLNNTEPLLSFYLIFYYGCNHSDDEKLNNDFNFSLDLNFYMNKYQITRNIDKLKDDFKYENYYFKNVFSCLFYLIETQNIDEIFDIISNKIYLLPSALWWGIKSKNHASMKLIELPIPRYKFIQKLFSQLIITLTKPKSAWEIFADLNNYDVILENRPKNISLILHRIISDVNRLTKGQIDNIKVFYSIATLWRSWIKIFSLNVFVSSLLSLLVLNSKNSTNIIYNIKAFIASASVICTAVEENSDMLYETMKIVIACLDDENQNVTGSVGLANFFSVILLSLHERSNEAIELLDDIKAFTSKNDISKNSPRMAFITVISTISLYHFNFHSLMTPDMFNLNFLKSNCQLAIDYYISQEIEKERENI
;
A
#
# COMPACT_ATOMS: atom_id res chain seq x y z
N MET A 1 54.93 19.71 -30.52
CA MET A 1 54.34 21.03 -30.81
C MET A 1 54.15 21.32 -32.30
N SER A 2 55.14 21.14 -33.19
CA SER A 2 55.02 21.40 -34.65
C SER A 2 53.90 20.57 -35.33
N ASP A 3 53.74 19.30 -34.94
CA ASP A 3 52.93 18.34 -35.71
C ASP A 3 51.44 18.35 -35.39
N ILE A 4 51.02 18.90 -34.24
CA ILE A 4 49.60 18.98 -33.84
C ILE A 4 48.92 20.20 -34.47
N LEU A 5 49.61 21.35 -34.46
CA LEU A 5 49.10 22.56 -35.10
C LEU A 5 49.09 22.42 -36.62
N SER A 6 50.04 21.67 -37.21
CA SER A 6 49.98 21.31 -38.63
C SER A 6 48.78 20.40 -38.92
N PHE A 7 48.48 19.41 -38.08
CA PHE A 7 47.30 18.55 -38.23
C PHE A 7 45.99 19.34 -38.18
N ILE A 8 45.80 20.22 -37.20
CA ILE A 8 44.60 21.06 -37.10
C ILE A 8 44.48 21.97 -38.34
N ARG A 9 45.60 22.56 -38.78
CA ARG A 9 45.65 23.43 -39.95
C ARG A 9 45.38 22.69 -41.26
N GLU A 10 45.94 21.50 -41.44
CA GLU A 10 45.71 20.65 -42.61
C GLU A 10 44.26 20.16 -42.65
N SER A 11 43.72 19.76 -41.51
CA SER A 11 42.32 19.37 -41.36
C SER A 11 41.36 20.50 -41.71
N TRP A 12 41.67 21.71 -41.26
CA TRP A 12 40.96 22.94 -41.61
C TRP A 12 41.03 23.22 -43.11
N ASN A 13 42.23 23.20 -43.69
CA ASN A 13 42.45 23.48 -45.12
C ASN A 13 41.81 22.43 -46.04
N GLN A 14 41.65 21.20 -45.56
CA GLN A 14 40.99 20.10 -46.28
C GLN A 14 39.45 20.14 -46.18
N ASN A 15 38.86 21.07 -45.41
CA ASN A 15 37.42 21.13 -45.14
C ASN A 15 36.85 19.77 -44.70
N LEU A 16 37.53 19.08 -43.79
CA LEU A 16 37.03 17.83 -43.26
C LEU A 16 35.67 18.03 -42.59
N SER A 17 34.83 16.99 -42.58
CA SER A 17 33.69 16.97 -41.68
C SER A 17 34.17 16.74 -40.25
N THR A 18 33.35 17.08 -39.25
CA THR A 18 33.67 16.77 -37.84
C THR A 18 33.94 15.27 -37.64
N GLN A 19 33.20 14.39 -38.32
CA GLN A 19 33.42 12.94 -38.23
C GLN A 19 34.74 12.50 -38.86
N ASP A 20 35.09 13.03 -40.04
CA ASP A 20 36.35 12.68 -40.71
C ASP A 20 37.56 13.21 -39.93
N PHE A 21 37.40 14.36 -39.25
CA PHE A 21 38.39 14.89 -38.32
C PHE A 21 38.62 13.93 -37.14
N MET A 22 37.54 13.47 -36.49
CA MET A 22 37.63 12.55 -35.36
C MET A 22 38.27 11.22 -35.77
N ILE A 23 37.89 10.65 -36.93
CA ILE A 23 38.46 9.39 -37.44
C ILE A 23 39.97 9.55 -37.67
N LYS A 24 40.39 10.58 -38.41
CA LYS A 24 41.82 10.83 -38.68
C LYS A 24 42.61 11.14 -37.41
N MET A 25 42.02 11.84 -36.45
CA MET A 25 42.66 12.15 -35.18
C MET A 25 42.97 10.86 -34.40
N HIS A 26 42.01 9.95 -34.29
CA HIS A 26 42.20 8.65 -33.59
C HIS A 26 43.14 7.69 -34.33
N GLU A 27 43.26 7.80 -35.65
CA GLU A 27 44.22 7.03 -36.43
C GLU A 27 45.68 7.47 -36.19
N ILE A 28 45.89 8.75 -35.85
CA ILE A 28 47.22 9.38 -35.82
C ILE A 28 47.72 9.59 -34.39
N TYR A 29 46.84 9.92 -33.45
CA TYR A 29 47.21 10.35 -32.10
C TYR A 29 46.67 9.41 -31.03
N ASP A 30 47.50 9.20 -30.00
CA ASP A 30 47.09 8.51 -28.77
C ASP A 30 46.29 9.45 -27.85
N LYS A 31 45.82 8.93 -26.71
CA LYS A 31 45.01 9.69 -25.73
C LYS A 31 45.69 11.00 -25.27
N ASN A 32 47.02 11.01 -25.16
CA ASN A 32 47.78 12.21 -24.78
C ASN A 32 47.83 13.23 -25.93
N GLY A 33 48.06 12.77 -27.16
CA GLY A 33 48.02 13.63 -28.35
C GLY A 33 46.63 14.24 -28.59
N ILE A 34 45.56 13.48 -28.37
CA ILE A 34 44.16 13.98 -28.45
C ILE A 34 43.90 15.05 -27.40
N ASN A 35 44.40 14.85 -26.17
CA ASN A 35 44.29 15.86 -25.11
C ASN A 35 45.05 17.16 -25.47
N GLU A 36 46.25 17.06 -26.05
CA GLU A 36 46.99 18.22 -26.54
C GLU A 36 46.24 18.93 -27.69
N ILE A 37 45.65 18.19 -28.63
CA ILE A 37 44.82 18.75 -29.72
C ILE A 37 43.65 19.53 -29.13
N ALA A 38 42.92 18.95 -28.19
CA ALA A 38 41.73 19.56 -27.63
C ALA A 38 42.07 20.79 -26.76
N SER A 39 43.21 20.80 -26.07
CA SER A 39 43.74 22.00 -25.39
C SER A 39 44.03 23.14 -26.37
N HIS A 40 44.68 22.85 -27.51
CA HIS A 40 44.98 23.87 -28.52
C HIS A 40 43.71 24.38 -29.22
N LEU A 41 42.74 23.49 -29.51
CA LEU A 41 41.45 23.88 -30.07
C LEU A 41 40.68 24.80 -29.12
N LEU A 42 40.72 24.53 -27.82
CA LEU A 42 40.08 25.38 -26.80
C LEU A 42 40.72 26.76 -26.74
N GLU A 43 42.05 26.86 -26.73
CA GLU A 43 42.76 28.15 -26.78
C GLU A 43 42.42 28.93 -28.06
N MET A 44 42.38 28.26 -29.23
CA MET A 44 42.02 28.87 -30.51
C MET A 44 40.56 29.38 -30.53
N CYS A 45 39.63 28.69 -29.87
CA CYS A 45 38.22 29.11 -29.79
C CYS A 45 37.98 30.32 -28.86
N GLY A 46 38.95 30.61 -27.98
CA GLY A 46 38.93 31.77 -27.06
C GLY A 46 39.49 33.07 -27.65
N MET A 47 40.29 33.00 -28.71
CA MET A 47 40.82 34.20 -29.39
C MET A 47 39.73 34.84 -30.26
N GLY A 48 39.01 35.84 -29.71
CA GLY A 48 37.76 36.41 -30.22
C GLY A 48 37.72 37.06 -31.62
N LEU A 49 38.62 36.74 -32.56
CA LEU A 49 38.76 37.45 -33.83
C LEU A 49 38.19 36.77 -35.08
N LEU A 50 37.78 35.51 -35.04
CA LEU A 50 36.91 34.84 -36.04
C LEU A 50 36.74 33.40 -35.59
N ASN A 51 35.62 33.12 -34.93
CA ASN A 51 35.41 31.82 -34.30
C ASN A 51 34.97 30.80 -35.35
N PRO A 52 35.82 29.85 -35.78
CA PRO A 52 35.46 29.02 -36.90
C PRO A 52 34.54 27.90 -36.39
N LYS A 53 33.25 27.94 -36.76
CA LYS A 53 32.21 27.00 -36.31
C LYS A 53 32.65 25.53 -36.36
N PHE A 54 33.48 25.17 -37.35
CA PHE A 54 34.05 23.84 -37.47
C PHE A 54 35.03 23.48 -36.34
N LEU A 55 35.98 24.36 -35.96
CA LEU A 55 36.94 24.06 -34.87
C LEU A 55 36.22 23.87 -33.53
N PHE A 56 35.21 24.70 -33.27
CA PHE A 56 34.38 24.56 -32.08
C PHE A 56 33.58 23.25 -32.10
N ASN A 57 33.01 22.87 -33.24
CA ASN A 57 32.32 21.58 -33.37
C ASN A 57 33.26 20.37 -33.18
N CYS A 58 34.51 20.45 -33.64
CA CYS A 58 35.52 19.41 -33.41
C CYS A 58 35.89 19.33 -31.92
N LEU A 59 36.12 20.47 -31.27
CA LEU A 59 36.35 20.52 -29.82
C LEU A 59 35.20 19.89 -29.04
N VAL A 60 33.96 20.25 -29.37
CA VAL A 60 32.75 19.68 -28.77
C VAL A 60 32.65 18.19 -29.03
N ALA A 61 32.98 17.70 -30.24
CA ALA A 61 32.96 16.28 -30.55
C ALA A 61 34.00 15.48 -29.73
N ILE A 62 35.21 16.01 -29.56
CA ILE A 62 36.25 15.38 -28.71
C ILE A 62 35.79 15.32 -27.25
N ILE A 63 35.25 16.42 -26.75
CA ILE A 63 34.75 16.53 -25.38
C ILE A 63 33.52 15.62 -25.15
N GLN A 64 32.64 15.51 -26.14
CA GLN A 64 31.50 14.59 -26.05
C GLN A 64 31.98 13.14 -26.06
N GLU A 65 32.99 12.78 -26.85
CA GLU A 65 33.52 11.42 -26.86
C GLU A 65 34.17 11.02 -25.53
N ASP A 66 34.97 11.90 -24.93
CA ASP A 66 35.55 11.70 -23.59
C ASP A 66 35.60 13.02 -22.80
N PRO A 67 34.63 13.27 -21.90
CA PRO A 67 34.58 14.49 -21.10
C PRO A 67 35.76 14.65 -20.13
N SER A 68 36.56 13.60 -19.89
CA SER A 68 37.71 13.65 -18.98
C SER A 68 38.79 14.64 -19.44
N TYR A 69 38.86 14.97 -20.73
CA TYR A 69 39.82 15.93 -21.27
C TYR A 69 39.66 17.35 -20.69
N ILE A 70 38.42 17.79 -20.43
CA ILE A 70 38.17 19.10 -19.80
C ILE A 70 38.90 19.21 -18.44
N PHE A 71 38.99 18.11 -17.70
CA PHE A 71 39.52 18.06 -16.35
C PHE A 71 41.03 18.04 -16.27
N GLN A 72 41.70 17.57 -17.31
CA GLN A 72 43.17 17.68 -17.38
C GLN A 72 43.62 19.14 -17.52
N TRP A 73 42.71 20.04 -17.88
CA TRP A 73 42.99 21.47 -18.06
C TRP A 73 42.60 22.31 -16.85
N ILE A 74 41.59 21.93 -16.07
CA ILE A 74 41.09 22.71 -14.91
C ILE A 74 42.18 23.00 -13.84
N PRO A 75 43.01 22.02 -13.40
CA PRO A 75 44.06 22.26 -12.40
C PRO A 75 45.17 23.20 -12.89
N THR A 76 45.48 23.19 -14.19
CA THR A 76 46.57 23.98 -14.79
C THR A 76 46.21 25.46 -14.92
N ILE A 77 44.93 25.82 -14.91
CA ILE A 77 44.42 27.19 -15.13
C ILE A 77 44.34 28.03 -13.86
N GLN A 78 44.22 27.42 -12.67
CA GLN A 78 44.26 28.17 -11.39
C GLN A 78 45.55 29.00 -11.22
N SER A 79 46.57 28.77 -12.05
CA SER A 79 47.84 29.50 -12.08
C SER A 79 47.91 30.65 -13.11
N HIS A 80 46.98 30.79 -14.06
CA HIS A 80 47.04 31.78 -15.15
C HIS A 80 45.68 32.44 -15.44
N SER A 81 45.48 33.67 -14.96
CA SER A 81 44.24 34.45 -15.08
C SER A 81 43.86 34.88 -16.51
N GLU A 82 44.75 34.74 -17.50
CA GLU A 82 44.55 35.22 -18.88
C GLU A 82 43.87 34.20 -19.82
N LYS A 83 43.49 33.00 -19.34
CA LYS A 83 42.94 31.90 -20.16
C LYS A 83 41.49 31.50 -19.84
N ILE A 84 40.71 32.35 -19.18
CA ILE A 84 39.37 32.00 -18.68
C ILE A 84 38.27 32.11 -19.76
N ASP A 85 38.37 33.09 -20.66
CA ASP A 85 37.37 33.38 -21.71
C ASP A 85 36.97 32.18 -22.61
N PRO A 86 37.89 31.31 -23.08
CA PRO A 86 37.50 30.13 -23.87
C PRO A 86 36.63 29.13 -23.09
N TYR A 87 36.81 29.02 -21.78
CA TYR A 87 36.03 28.11 -20.93
C TYR A 87 34.65 28.67 -20.63
N ILE A 88 34.54 29.98 -20.35
CA ILE A 88 33.26 30.68 -20.22
C ILE A 88 32.38 30.39 -21.45
N LYS A 89 32.96 30.52 -22.64
CA LYS A 89 32.27 30.25 -23.90
C LYS A 89 31.88 28.79 -24.09
N LEU A 90 32.78 27.86 -23.78
CA LEU A 90 32.51 26.41 -23.84
C LEU A 90 31.30 26.04 -22.97
N PHE A 91 31.26 26.53 -21.72
CA PHE A 91 30.16 26.23 -20.82
C PHE A 91 28.86 26.95 -21.21
N HIS A 92 28.95 28.18 -21.73
CA HIS A 92 27.80 28.93 -22.24
C HIS A 92 27.14 28.26 -23.44
N ASP A 93 27.93 27.72 -24.38
CA ASP A 93 27.39 27.17 -25.63
C ASP A 93 27.03 25.67 -25.50
N CYS A 94 27.72 24.91 -24.66
CA CYS A 94 27.58 23.45 -24.59
C CYS A 94 27.34 22.86 -23.20
N GLY A 95 27.23 23.67 -22.14
CA GLY A 95 27.13 23.20 -20.75
C GLY A 95 26.04 22.16 -20.48
N ASP A 96 24.93 22.21 -21.22
CA ASP A 96 23.80 21.27 -21.15
C ASP A 96 24.09 19.88 -21.78
N THR A 97 25.24 19.71 -22.44
CA THR A 97 25.63 18.45 -23.09
C THR A 97 26.94 17.85 -22.58
N LEU A 98 27.78 18.64 -21.92
CA LEU A 98 29.14 18.23 -21.50
C LEU A 98 29.15 16.96 -20.64
N CYS A 99 28.21 16.83 -19.72
CA CYS A 99 28.18 15.71 -18.79
C CYS A 99 27.32 14.52 -19.26
N ASN A 100 26.71 14.58 -20.45
CA ASN A 100 25.70 13.60 -20.87
C ASN A 100 26.26 12.18 -21.03
N ASN A 101 27.54 12.07 -21.39
CA ASN A 101 28.22 10.79 -21.61
C ASN A 101 28.94 10.24 -20.37
N LEU A 102 28.92 10.98 -19.25
CA LEU A 102 29.44 10.49 -17.97
C LEU A 102 28.50 9.43 -17.38
N THR A 103 29.07 8.40 -16.78
CA THR A 103 28.35 7.34 -16.06
C THR A 103 27.94 7.82 -14.67
N VAL A 104 26.66 7.61 -14.31
CA VAL A 104 26.16 7.92 -12.96
C VAL A 104 26.52 6.74 -12.06
N GLY A 105 27.02 7.03 -10.86
CA GLY A 105 27.47 6.01 -9.90
C GLY A 105 29.00 5.84 -9.81
N GLU A 106 29.76 6.45 -10.70
CA GLU A 106 31.21 6.47 -10.64
C GLU A 106 31.74 7.69 -9.88
N LYS A 107 32.76 7.47 -9.04
CA LYS A 107 33.40 8.53 -8.26
C LYS A 107 34.01 9.61 -9.16
N ASP A 108 34.74 9.20 -10.20
CA ASP A 108 35.40 10.12 -11.13
C ASP A 108 34.38 11.04 -11.81
N SER A 109 33.25 10.49 -12.27
CA SER A 109 32.14 11.26 -12.86
C SER A 109 31.50 12.26 -11.89
N ALA A 110 31.42 11.94 -10.60
CA ALA A 110 30.95 12.87 -9.57
C ALA A 110 31.97 13.98 -9.30
N ASP A 111 33.24 13.61 -9.15
CA ASP A 111 34.36 14.55 -8.99
C ASP A 111 34.46 15.51 -10.18
N TYR A 112 34.20 15.01 -11.39
CA TYR A 112 34.10 15.80 -12.61
C TYR A 112 33.02 16.88 -12.52
N ALA A 113 31.78 16.53 -12.18
CA ALA A 113 30.72 17.52 -12.06
C ALA A 113 31.01 18.58 -10.96
N LEU A 114 31.55 18.14 -9.82
CA LEU A 114 31.92 19.03 -8.71
C LEU A 114 33.06 19.99 -9.08
N ASN A 115 34.08 19.51 -9.78
CA ASN A 115 35.21 20.33 -10.22
C ASN A 115 34.80 21.34 -11.29
N ILE A 116 33.90 21.00 -12.21
CA ILE A 116 33.29 21.99 -13.14
C ILE A 116 32.61 23.08 -12.32
N LEU A 117 31.78 22.72 -11.35
CA LEU A 117 31.06 23.69 -10.53
C LEU A 117 32.02 24.59 -9.74
N LYS A 118 33.04 24.03 -9.09
CA LYS A 118 34.09 24.81 -8.40
C LYS A 118 34.82 25.77 -9.33
N PHE A 119 35.15 25.32 -10.54
CA PHE A 119 35.84 26.15 -11.52
C PHE A 119 34.95 27.30 -12.02
N VAL A 120 33.68 27.03 -12.34
CA VAL A 120 32.72 28.08 -12.71
C VAL A 120 32.50 29.09 -11.59
N LEU A 121 32.46 28.62 -10.34
CA LEU A 121 32.37 29.47 -9.16
C LEU A 121 33.61 30.39 -8.99
N SER A 122 34.75 30.03 -9.57
CA SER A 122 35.95 30.90 -9.56
C SER A 122 35.89 32.07 -10.56
N PHE A 123 34.89 32.11 -11.46
CA PHE A 123 34.75 33.19 -12.44
C PHE A 123 34.26 34.48 -11.77
N GLN A 124 34.65 35.62 -12.33
CA GLN A 124 34.23 36.94 -11.83
C GLN A 124 32.95 37.47 -12.51
N THR A 125 32.58 36.93 -13.68
CA THR A 125 31.45 37.35 -14.51
C THR A 125 30.71 36.13 -15.09
N ASP A 126 29.46 36.29 -15.51
CA ASP A 126 28.60 35.29 -16.17
C ASP A 126 28.32 33.98 -15.41
N ILE A 127 28.65 33.91 -14.12
CA ILE A 127 28.48 32.72 -13.26
C ILE A 127 27.03 32.20 -13.33
N GLU A 128 26.04 33.08 -13.18
CA GLU A 128 24.61 32.72 -13.20
C GLU A 128 24.17 32.09 -14.53
N ALA A 129 24.57 32.69 -15.65
CA ALA A 129 24.21 32.22 -16.99
C ALA A 129 24.83 30.85 -17.28
N ILE A 130 26.08 30.64 -16.85
CA ILE A 130 26.80 29.38 -17.02
C ILE A 130 26.21 28.27 -16.15
N ILE A 131 25.94 28.55 -14.86
CA ILE A 131 25.27 27.59 -13.98
C ILE A 131 23.89 27.25 -14.53
N SER A 132 23.14 28.25 -15.02
CA SER A 132 21.84 28.04 -15.66
C SER A 132 21.94 27.11 -16.88
N LYS A 133 23.01 27.24 -17.69
CA LYS A 133 23.24 26.38 -18.85
C LYS A 133 23.64 24.96 -18.47
N LEU A 134 24.54 24.79 -17.49
CA LEU A 134 24.95 23.47 -16.98
C LEU A 134 23.77 22.69 -16.39
N THR A 135 22.94 23.37 -15.59
CA THR A 135 21.80 22.76 -14.90
C THR A 135 20.65 22.37 -15.83
N ASN A 136 20.62 22.86 -17.07
CA ASN A 136 19.68 22.37 -18.09
C ASN A 136 19.88 20.88 -18.42
N SER A 137 21.06 20.31 -18.12
CA SER A 137 21.24 18.86 -18.15
C SER A 137 20.78 18.24 -16.82
N PRO A 138 19.77 17.35 -16.82
CA PRO A 138 19.41 16.61 -15.61
C PRO A 138 20.55 15.71 -15.12
N LYS A 139 21.47 15.33 -16.03
CA LYS A 139 22.67 14.53 -15.71
C LYS A 139 23.62 15.28 -14.79
N PHE A 140 23.82 16.58 -15.01
CA PHE A 140 24.70 17.40 -14.19
C PHE A 140 24.21 17.46 -12.73
N SER A 141 22.93 17.78 -12.51
CA SER A 141 22.34 17.82 -11.17
C SER A 141 22.43 16.48 -10.43
N THR A 142 22.22 15.36 -11.13
CA THR A 142 22.37 14.02 -10.56
C THR A 142 23.82 13.69 -10.20
N LEU A 143 24.81 14.10 -11.00
CA LEU A 143 26.24 13.91 -10.68
C LEU A 143 26.68 14.76 -9.48
N ILE A 144 26.13 15.97 -9.33
CA ILE A 144 26.33 16.77 -8.12
C ILE A 144 25.75 16.05 -6.90
N ALA A 145 24.55 15.47 -7.01
CA ALA A 145 23.95 14.68 -5.94
C ALA A 145 24.76 13.42 -5.61
N SER A 146 25.30 12.70 -6.60
CA SER A 146 26.11 11.50 -6.37
C SER A 146 27.42 11.80 -5.62
N GLY A 147 27.96 13.01 -5.78
CA GLY A 147 29.12 13.51 -5.02
C GLY A 147 28.94 13.42 -3.50
N ARG A 148 27.71 13.54 -2.98
CA ARG A 148 27.39 13.43 -1.55
C ARG A 148 27.84 12.10 -0.93
N VAL A 149 27.81 11.04 -1.73
CA VAL A 149 28.05 9.66 -1.32
C VAL A 149 29.42 9.16 -1.80
N LEU A 150 29.83 9.56 -3.00
CA LEU A 150 31.04 9.06 -3.67
C LEU A 150 32.27 9.95 -3.45
N SER A 151 32.07 11.26 -3.23
CA SER A 151 33.14 12.24 -3.02
C SER A 151 32.74 13.33 -2.02
N ARG A 152 32.47 12.90 -0.78
CA ARG A 152 31.85 13.73 0.26
C ARG A 152 32.65 14.99 0.60
N ASP A 153 33.97 14.89 0.72
CA ASP A 153 34.82 16.04 1.07
C ASP A 153 34.78 17.09 -0.05
N ASN A 154 34.90 16.65 -1.31
CA ASN A 154 34.83 17.53 -2.48
C ASN A 154 33.45 18.19 -2.60
N PHE A 155 32.38 17.45 -2.31
CA PHE A 155 31.01 17.97 -2.27
C PHE A 155 30.83 19.05 -1.19
N LEU A 156 31.29 18.80 0.03
CA LEU A 156 31.16 19.76 1.15
C LEU A 156 31.91 21.06 0.85
N GLU A 157 33.12 20.98 0.29
CA GLU A 157 33.90 22.14 -0.13
C GLU A 157 33.23 22.91 -1.28
N THR A 158 32.69 22.20 -2.28
CA THR A 158 31.94 22.84 -3.39
C THR A 158 30.71 23.57 -2.87
N ARG A 159 29.98 22.95 -1.95
CA ARG A 159 28.78 23.52 -1.33
C ARG A 159 29.12 24.75 -0.50
N SER A 160 30.22 24.77 0.25
CA SER A 160 30.64 25.96 0.99
C SER A 160 31.04 27.10 0.05
N LEU A 161 31.82 26.81 -1.00
CA LEU A 161 32.19 27.80 -2.02
C LEU A 161 30.95 28.44 -2.67
N PHE A 162 29.95 27.64 -3.02
CA PHE A 162 28.71 28.14 -3.60
C PHE A 162 27.98 29.09 -2.63
N LEU A 163 27.93 28.77 -1.34
CA LEU A 163 27.28 29.61 -0.31
C LEU A 163 28.04 30.90 0.00
N ASP A 164 29.35 30.91 -0.20
CA ASP A 164 30.20 32.07 0.01
C ASP A 164 30.09 33.07 -1.16
N ILE A 165 30.04 32.56 -2.40
CA ILE A 165 29.95 33.36 -3.62
C ILE A 165 28.52 33.86 -3.87
N ASP A 166 27.53 33.01 -3.56
CA ASP A 166 26.10 33.26 -3.78
C ASP A 166 25.77 33.80 -5.19
N PRO A 167 25.89 32.97 -6.25
CA PRO A 167 25.80 33.43 -7.65
C PRO A 167 24.51 34.17 -8.03
N TYR A 168 23.44 33.97 -7.25
CA TYR A 168 22.11 34.54 -7.48
C TYR A 168 21.77 35.70 -6.52
N ASN A 169 22.79 36.35 -5.93
CA ASN A 169 22.59 37.48 -5.00
C ASN A 169 22.49 38.85 -5.70
N ASN A 170 23.01 38.98 -6.93
CA ASN A 170 23.16 40.27 -7.61
C ASN A 170 21.98 40.70 -8.49
N ASN A 171 21.01 39.82 -8.74
CA ASN A 171 19.79 40.16 -9.47
C ASN A 171 18.61 40.27 -8.49
N SER A 172 17.81 41.32 -8.68
CA SER A 172 16.67 41.74 -7.88
C SER A 172 15.60 40.64 -7.74
N TYR A 173 15.79 39.71 -6.81
CA TYR A 173 14.67 39.03 -6.17
C TYR A 173 14.06 40.02 -5.19
N ASN A 174 13.07 40.76 -5.68
CA ASN A 174 12.36 41.76 -4.88
C ASN A 174 11.93 41.15 -3.55
N SER A 175 12.12 41.93 -2.49
CA SER A 175 11.71 41.66 -1.11
C SER A 175 10.19 41.50 -0.91
N GLU A 176 9.43 41.39 -1.99
CA GLU A 176 7.98 41.18 -2.04
C GLU A 176 7.65 40.05 -3.03
N GLY A 177 7.92 38.80 -2.64
CA GLY A 177 7.07 37.62 -2.92
C GLY A 177 6.78 37.16 -4.36
N GLU A 178 7.15 37.86 -5.43
CA GLU A 178 6.94 37.41 -6.82
C GLU A 178 8.19 36.73 -7.35
N TYR A 179 8.25 35.41 -7.16
CA TYR A 179 9.27 34.56 -7.79
C TYR A 179 9.03 34.51 -9.30
N GLU A 180 9.93 35.09 -10.10
CA GLU A 180 10.05 34.68 -11.51
C GLU A 180 10.27 33.16 -11.56
N THR A 181 9.56 32.49 -12.46
CA THR A 181 9.49 31.03 -12.54
C THR A 181 10.86 30.42 -12.85
N ILE A 182 11.59 30.00 -11.80
CA ILE A 182 12.84 29.25 -11.92
C ILE A 182 12.55 27.96 -12.71
N PRO A 183 13.31 27.66 -13.78
CA PRO A 183 13.18 26.39 -14.51
C PRO A 183 13.29 25.17 -13.59
N LEU A 184 12.45 24.15 -13.81
CA LEU A 184 12.42 22.92 -12.99
C LEU A 184 13.79 22.24 -12.86
N THR A 185 14.61 22.30 -13.90
CA THR A 185 15.99 21.77 -13.94
C THR A 185 16.92 22.46 -12.94
N GLN A 186 16.76 23.77 -12.74
CA GLN A 186 17.50 24.54 -11.74
C GLN A 186 17.00 24.24 -10.31
N ILE A 187 15.69 24.03 -10.14
CA ILE A 187 15.13 23.57 -8.86
C ILE A 187 15.77 22.24 -8.44
N HIS A 188 15.87 21.27 -9.36
CA HIS A 188 16.54 19.99 -9.09
C HIS A 188 18.01 20.18 -8.68
N PHE A 189 18.74 21.10 -9.31
CA PHE A 189 20.12 21.42 -8.93
C PHE A 189 20.22 21.94 -7.48
N PHE A 190 19.34 22.87 -7.10
CA PHE A 190 19.30 23.37 -5.72
C PHE A 190 18.95 22.26 -4.72
N HIS A 191 18.04 21.35 -5.07
CA HIS A 191 17.76 20.17 -4.26
C HIS A 191 18.99 19.28 -4.11
N ALA A 192 19.74 19.03 -5.20
CA ALA A 192 20.96 18.22 -5.17
C ALA A 192 22.02 18.79 -4.20
N LEU A 193 22.23 20.11 -4.20
CA LEU A 193 23.22 20.79 -3.35
C LEU A 193 22.77 20.95 -1.89
N PHE A 194 21.51 21.32 -1.68
CA PHE A 194 21.08 21.88 -0.39
C PHE A 194 20.09 21.02 0.39
N SER A 195 19.28 20.18 -0.28
CA SER A 195 18.26 19.39 0.39
C SER A 195 18.90 18.40 1.35
N ARG A 196 18.36 18.29 2.56
CA ARG A 196 18.75 17.27 3.57
C ARG A 196 17.68 16.18 3.74
N ASN A 197 16.52 16.37 3.13
CA ASN A 197 15.38 15.47 3.20
C ASN A 197 15.01 15.02 1.78
N LEU A 198 14.35 13.88 1.67
CA LEU A 198 13.79 13.40 0.40
C LEU A 198 12.65 14.34 -0.03
N ASN A 199 12.48 14.54 -1.33
CA ASN A 199 11.37 15.34 -1.85
C ASN A 199 10.09 14.48 -1.93
N TYR A 200 9.27 14.54 -0.88
CA TYR A 200 8.08 13.70 -0.74
C TYR A 200 6.96 14.00 -1.77
N THR A 201 7.08 15.12 -2.50
CA THR A 201 6.06 15.63 -3.44
C THR A 201 5.86 14.75 -4.67
N GLN A 202 6.85 13.94 -5.06
CA GLN A 202 6.75 13.06 -6.23
C GLN A 202 6.14 11.68 -5.98
N ILE A 203 6.00 11.29 -4.71
CA ILE A 203 5.53 9.94 -4.35
C ILE A 203 4.00 9.92 -4.25
N LEU A 204 3.41 11.05 -3.88
CA LEU A 204 2.10 11.11 -3.24
C LEU A 204 1.13 11.91 -4.10
N HIS A 205 0.67 11.34 -5.21
CA HIS A 205 -0.12 12.07 -6.20
C HIS A 205 -1.46 12.62 -5.67
N THR A 206 -2.05 12.06 -4.59
CA THR A 206 -3.04 12.75 -3.74
C THR A 206 -3.16 12.13 -2.34
N GLN A 207 -3.42 12.97 -1.33
CA GLN A 207 -3.76 12.59 0.06
C GLN A 207 -4.77 11.44 0.16
N HIS A 208 -5.73 11.35 -0.76
CA HIS A 208 -6.79 10.35 -0.68
C HIS A 208 -6.36 8.94 -1.10
N ASP A 209 -5.32 8.81 -1.93
CA ASP A 209 -4.91 7.54 -2.55
C ASP A 209 -4.16 6.65 -1.57
N GLU A 210 -3.24 7.26 -0.84
CA GLU A 210 -2.49 6.61 0.24
C GLU A 210 -3.37 6.27 1.41
N ILE A 211 -4.29 7.14 1.80
CA ILE A 211 -5.17 6.85 2.93
C ILE A 211 -6.10 5.71 2.57
N HIS A 212 -6.62 5.68 1.34
CA HIS A 212 -7.46 4.57 0.91
C HIS A 212 -6.63 3.28 0.75
N PHE A 213 -5.41 3.36 0.22
CA PHE A 213 -4.47 2.26 0.13
C PHE A 213 -4.10 1.70 1.51
N PHE A 214 -3.48 2.51 2.36
CA PHE A 214 -3.00 2.17 3.68
C PHE A 214 -4.13 1.81 4.64
N ALA A 215 -5.25 2.55 4.65
CA ALA A 215 -6.41 2.13 5.43
C ALA A 215 -6.95 0.80 4.92
N SER A 216 -7.11 0.59 3.61
CA SER A 216 -7.60 -0.70 3.10
C SER A 216 -6.68 -1.88 3.43
N THR A 217 -5.35 -1.66 3.42
CA THR A 217 -4.32 -2.66 3.76
C THR A 217 -4.22 -2.91 5.27
N ILE A 218 -4.37 -1.87 6.10
CA ILE A 218 -4.44 -2.00 7.58
C ILE A 218 -5.79 -2.59 8.01
N LEU A 219 -6.85 -2.36 7.23
CA LEU A 219 -8.16 -2.97 7.44
C LEU A 219 -8.21 -4.43 6.99
N SER A 220 -7.32 -4.85 6.08
CA SER A 220 -7.14 -6.26 5.68
C SER A 220 -6.19 -7.04 6.59
N TRP A 221 -5.52 -6.39 7.55
CA TRP A 221 -4.57 -7.04 8.44
C TRP A 221 -5.20 -8.14 9.29
N LYS A 222 -4.82 -9.38 8.98
CA LYS A 222 -4.85 -10.54 9.87
C LYS A 222 -3.49 -11.20 10.08
N SER A 223 -2.44 -10.75 9.40
CA SER A 223 -1.12 -11.39 9.43
C SER A 223 0.02 -10.37 9.41
N LYS A 224 0.64 -10.21 10.58
CA LYS A 224 2.01 -9.70 10.81
C LYS A 224 2.23 -8.17 10.68
N ASN A 225 2.85 -7.62 11.72
CA ASN A 225 3.20 -6.20 11.96
C ASN A 225 4.18 -5.58 10.94
N ILE A 226 4.47 -6.27 9.82
CA ILE A 226 5.67 -6.04 9.03
C ILE A 226 5.49 -4.85 8.08
N PHE A 227 4.26 -4.54 7.65
CA PHE A 227 3.98 -3.45 6.71
C PHE A 227 4.57 -2.08 7.09
N PHE A 228 4.39 -1.64 8.34
CA PHE A 228 4.99 -0.39 8.84
C PHE A 228 6.51 -0.47 9.05
N SER A 229 7.08 -1.69 9.09
CA SER A 229 8.54 -1.84 9.10
C SER A 229 9.16 -1.55 7.72
N PHE A 230 8.38 -1.62 6.63
CA PHE A 230 8.84 -1.31 5.28
C PHE A 230 8.76 0.18 4.93
N ILE A 231 7.94 0.98 5.62
CA ILE A 231 7.69 2.38 5.27
C ILE A 231 8.66 3.29 6.02
N HIS A 232 9.19 4.32 5.36
CA HIS A 232 10.00 5.33 6.04
C HIS A 232 9.24 5.95 7.23
N ARG A 233 9.92 6.12 8.38
CA ARG A 233 9.30 6.55 9.64
C ARG A 233 8.50 7.86 9.53
N SER A 234 8.97 8.82 8.72
CA SER A 234 8.27 10.10 8.52
C SER A 234 6.88 9.92 7.90
N ILE A 235 6.75 9.03 6.92
CA ILE A 235 5.47 8.71 6.26
C ILE A 235 4.55 7.99 7.26
N SER A 236 5.11 7.09 8.07
CA SER A 236 4.33 6.35 9.08
C SER A 236 3.68 7.27 10.13
N TYR A 237 4.33 8.38 10.50
CA TYR A 237 3.74 9.40 11.38
C TYR A 237 2.62 10.21 10.71
N ILE A 238 2.74 10.50 9.42
CA ILE A 238 1.69 11.17 8.64
C ILE A 238 0.44 10.27 8.57
N LEU A 239 0.64 8.98 8.28
CA LEU A 239 -0.44 7.99 8.29
C LEU A 239 -1.12 7.90 9.66
N TYR A 240 -0.33 7.91 10.74
CA TYR A 240 -0.88 7.91 12.09
C TYR A 240 -1.79 9.12 12.36
N HIS A 241 -1.36 10.32 11.97
CA HIS A 241 -2.17 11.54 12.08
C HIS A 241 -3.49 11.42 11.31
N ILE A 242 -3.44 10.89 10.09
CA ILE A 242 -4.64 10.66 9.29
C ILE A 242 -5.61 9.70 9.99
N PHE A 243 -5.13 8.58 10.53
CA PHE A 243 -6.01 7.62 11.20
C PHE A 243 -6.69 8.24 12.41
N ILE A 244 -6.01 9.13 13.14
CA ILE A 244 -6.60 9.91 14.24
C ILE A 244 -7.71 10.83 13.70
N ASN A 245 -7.44 11.59 12.64
CA ASN A 245 -8.45 12.46 12.02
C ASN A 245 -9.65 11.68 11.48
N HIS A 246 -9.39 10.50 10.91
CA HIS A 246 -10.44 9.61 10.42
C HIS A 246 -11.32 9.11 11.57
N PHE A 247 -10.71 8.67 12.67
CA PHE A 247 -11.44 8.28 13.88
C PHE A 247 -12.30 9.42 14.44
N ILE A 248 -11.77 10.66 14.46
CA ILE A 248 -12.52 11.85 14.88
C ILE A 248 -13.74 12.07 13.98
N SER A 249 -13.58 11.93 12.66
CA SER A 249 -14.68 12.13 11.72
C SER A 249 -15.73 11.01 11.81
N LYS A 250 -15.29 9.76 11.97
CA LYS A 250 -16.11 8.55 11.89
C LYS A 250 -15.58 7.49 12.88
N PRO A 251 -16.03 7.52 14.14
CA PRO A 251 -15.45 6.71 15.20
C PRO A 251 -15.80 5.21 15.07
N SER A 252 -14.72 4.45 14.91
CA SER A 252 -14.52 2.99 14.91
C SER A 252 -14.17 2.30 16.23
N LEU A 253 -14.74 1.16 16.64
CA LEU A 253 -14.06 0.33 17.65
C LEU A 253 -12.71 -0.16 17.11
N HIS A 254 -12.68 -0.71 15.89
CA HIS A 254 -11.43 -1.17 15.29
C HIS A 254 -10.44 -0.02 15.04
N LEU A 255 -10.87 1.14 14.51
CA LEU A 255 -9.99 2.31 14.32
C LEU A 255 -9.42 2.82 15.63
N GLY A 256 -10.25 2.88 16.68
CA GLY A 256 -9.81 3.29 18.00
C GLY A 256 -8.71 2.36 18.52
N PHE A 257 -8.86 1.05 18.39
CA PHE A 257 -7.81 0.10 18.75
C PHE A 257 -6.52 0.28 17.93
N LEU A 258 -6.64 0.54 16.62
CA LEU A 258 -5.49 0.77 15.73
C LEU A 258 -4.67 1.99 16.18
N ILE A 259 -5.33 3.12 16.48
CA ILE A 259 -4.64 4.37 16.82
C ILE A 259 -4.13 4.41 18.26
N THR A 260 -4.66 3.60 19.18
CA THR A 260 -4.20 3.58 20.57
C THR A 260 -3.19 2.46 20.85
N ASN A 261 -3.24 1.34 20.13
CA ASN A 261 -2.41 0.17 20.42
C ASN A 261 -1.53 -0.23 19.23
N LEU A 262 -2.17 -0.62 18.12
CA LEU A 262 -1.45 -1.32 17.06
C LEU A 262 -0.40 -0.44 16.37
N ILE A 263 -0.82 0.69 15.79
CA ILE A 263 0.08 1.59 15.05
C ILE A 263 1.17 2.16 15.98
N VAL A 264 0.77 2.49 17.21
CA VAL A 264 1.66 3.02 18.26
C VAL A 264 2.81 2.06 18.54
N ARG A 265 2.52 0.77 18.72
CA ARG A 265 3.57 -0.25 18.92
C ARG A 265 4.50 -0.38 17.73
N VAL A 266 3.95 -0.39 16.52
CA VAL A 266 4.81 -0.56 15.34
C VAL A 266 5.72 0.65 15.13
N LEU A 267 5.22 1.86 15.38
CA LEU A 267 6.01 3.09 15.35
C LEU A 267 7.08 3.13 16.45
N ASN A 268 6.79 2.56 17.62
CA ASN A 268 7.75 2.49 18.74
C ASN A 268 8.70 1.29 18.67
N LYS A 269 8.48 0.34 17.76
CA LYS A 269 9.23 -0.91 17.61
C LYS A 269 9.09 -1.88 18.80
N ASP A 270 7.94 -1.87 19.47
CA ASP A 270 7.63 -2.80 20.57
C ASP A 270 7.10 -4.14 20.00
N TYR A 271 8.00 -4.87 19.32
CA TYR A 271 7.69 -6.11 18.60
C TYR A 271 7.60 -7.37 19.49
N ASP A 272 7.98 -7.27 20.77
CA ASP A 272 8.30 -8.44 21.61
C ASP A 272 7.12 -9.25 22.16
N ASP A 273 5.90 -9.07 21.68
CA ASP A 273 4.79 -9.94 22.08
C ASP A 273 3.76 -10.16 20.96
N ASP A 274 3.78 -11.39 20.42
CA ASP A 274 2.84 -11.93 19.44
C ASP A 274 1.47 -12.31 20.04
N ASN A 275 1.37 -12.30 21.38
CA ASN A 275 0.17 -12.65 22.13
C ASN A 275 -0.75 -11.42 22.20
N GLY A 276 -1.82 -11.36 21.39
CA GLY A 276 -2.74 -10.22 21.22
C GLY A 276 -3.41 -9.60 22.47
N ASN A 277 -3.01 -9.96 23.69
CA ASN A 277 -3.46 -9.41 24.97
C ASN A 277 -2.65 -8.18 25.37
N HIS A 278 -2.76 -7.10 24.62
CA HIS A 278 -2.03 -5.86 24.93
C HIS A 278 -2.96 -4.85 25.58
N GLU A 279 -2.78 -4.65 26.88
CA GLU A 279 -3.44 -3.56 27.59
C GLU A 279 -2.92 -2.21 27.09
N PHE A 280 -3.82 -1.24 27.00
CA PHE A 280 -3.46 0.14 26.68
C PHE A 280 -2.40 0.68 27.67
N ASN A 281 -1.35 1.27 27.12
CA ASN A 281 -0.38 2.05 27.87
C ASN A 281 -0.33 3.48 27.31
N GLU A 282 -0.42 4.46 28.21
CA GLU A 282 -0.41 5.87 27.87
C GLU A 282 0.97 6.33 27.37
N ASP A 283 2.06 5.82 27.95
CA ASP A 283 3.41 6.29 27.68
C ASP A 283 3.84 6.08 26.21
N PRO A 284 3.61 4.91 25.58
CA PRO A 284 3.91 4.70 24.16
C PRO A 284 3.11 5.62 23.23
N VAL A 285 1.85 5.93 23.58
CA VAL A 285 0.99 6.82 22.80
C VAL A 285 1.52 8.24 22.86
N LEU A 286 1.83 8.73 24.07
CA LEU A 286 2.41 10.05 24.27
C LEU A 286 3.78 10.18 23.58
N GLN A 287 4.61 9.14 23.65
CA GLN A 287 5.90 9.09 22.95
C GLN A 287 5.74 9.11 21.42
N THR A 288 4.73 8.42 20.89
CA THR A 288 4.43 8.43 19.45
C THR A 288 3.97 9.81 19.00
N LEU A 289 3.08 10.45 19.76
CA LEU A 289 2.61 11.80 19.47
C LEU A 289 3.75 12.83 19.59
N SER A 290 4.66 12.68 20.54
CA SER A 290 5.82 13.57 20.65
C SER A 290 6.78 13.41 19.47
N LYS A 291 7.09 12.17 19.07
CA LYS A 291 7.91 11.87 17.88
C LYS A 291 7.24 12.38 16.59
N MET A 292 5.92 12.26 16.47
CA MET A 292 5.14 12.83 15.37
C MET A 292 5.25 14.36 15.35
N ASN A 293 5.13 15.02 16.52
CA ASN A 293 5.32 16.46 16.64
C ASN A 293 6.74 16.87 16.23
N ASP A 294 7.76 16.17 16.70
CA ASP A 294 9.16 16.45 16.37
C ASP A 294 9.45 16.19 14.88
N ALA A 295 8.86 15.15 14.30
CA ALA A 295 8.93 14.90 12.86
C ALA A 295 8.27 16.04 12.09
N SER A 296 7.05 16.43 12.44
CA SER A 296 6.38 17.58 11.82
C SER A 296 7.23 18.85 11.94
N LYS A 297 7.75 19.15 13.14
CA LYS A 297 8.64 20.29 13.37
C LYS A 297 9.89 20.20 12.52
N ARG A 298 10.63 19.08 12.45
CA ARG A 298 11.82 18.97 11.58
C ARG A 298 11.53 19.16 10.09
N PHE A 299 10.31 18.85 9.66
CA PHE A 299 9.84 19.12 8.30
C PHE A 299 9.50 20.59 8.07
N PHE A 300 8.92 21.27 9.07
CA PHE A 300 8.50 22.68 8.99
C PHE A 300 9.58 23.68 9.44
N ASP A 301 10.49 23.27 10.32
CA ASP A 301 11.69 23.97 10.74
C ASP A 301 12.72 23.86 9.61
N GLY A 302 12.52 24.72 8.62
CA GLY A 302 13.63 25.22 7.84
C GLY A 302 14.71 25.89 8.73
N SER A 303 14.52 26.06 10.04
CA SER A 303 15.46 26.75 10.94
C SER A 303 16.83 26.08 11.10
N ASN A 304 16.99 24.81 10.72
CA ASN A 304 18.30 24.15 10.61
C ASN A 304 18.95 24.23 9.22
N LEU A 305 18.23 24.73 8.22
CA LEU A 305 18.82 25.27 7.01
C LEU A 305 19.22 26.71 7.36
N ASN A 306 20.51 27.04 7.25
CA ASN A 306 20.96 28.44 7.30
C ASN A 306 19.95 29.30 6.54
N VAL A 307 19.56 30.47 7.06
CA VAL A 307 18.60 31.40 6.42
C VAL A 307 18.87 31.58 4.92
N ARG A 308 20.14 31.49 4.51
CA ARG A 308 20.62 31.48 3.12
C ARG A 308 20.12 30.29 2.26
N ASN A 309 20.05 29.09 2.81
CA ASN A 309 19.56 27.89 2.09
C ASN A 309 18.04 27.91 1.90
N GLN A 310 17.28 28.55 2.80
CA GLN A 310 15.82 28.66 2.69
C GLN A 310 15.39 29.51 1.48
N LYS A 311 16.22 30.49 1.07
CA LYS A 311 16.01 31.31 -0.14
C LYS A 311 15.74 30.44 -1.39
N TYR A 312 16.41 29.28 -1.48
CA TYR A 312 16.38 28.40 -2.65
C TYR A 312 15.35 27.27 -2.60
N LEU A 313 14.82 26.92 -1.41
CA LEU A 313 13.94 25.73 -1.22
C LEU A 313 12.49 26.09 -0.83
N SER A 314 12.21 27.35 -0.45
CA SER A 314 10.95 27.74 0.22
C SER A 314 9.71 27.90 -0.66
N VAL A 315 9.84 27.90 -1.99
CA VAL A 315 8.73 28.24 -2.92
C VAL A 315 7.67 27.13 -3.02
N ASN A 316 8.05 25.86 -2.92
CA ASN A 316 7.11 24.73 -3.10
C ASN A 316 6.78 23.96 -1.81
N GLN A 317 7.64 24.04 -0.78
CA GLN A 317 7.49 23.21 0.43
C GLN A 317 6.33 23.65 1.35
N LYS A 318 5.91 24.92 1.27
CA LYS A 318 4.83 25.46 2.11
C LYS A 318 3.41 25.10 1.65
N MET A 319 3.17 24.85 0.35
CA MET A 319 1.80 24.65 -0.15
C MET A 319 1.28 23.22 0.04
N GLU A 320 2.10 22.19 -0.16
CA GLU A 320 1.60 20.82 -0.19
C GLU A 320 1.48 20.18 1.20
N PHE A 321 2.37 20.51 2.15
CA PHE A 321 2.34 19.90 3.50
C PHE A 321 1.29 20.50 4.44
N TRP A 322 0.91 21.76 4.23
CA TRP A 322 -0.15 22.44 4.99
C TRP A 322 -1.53 21.83 4.73
N GLU A 323 -1.73 21.13 3.60
CA GLU A 323 -2.94 20.36 3.36
C GLU A 323 -3.03 19.11 4.27
N PHE A 324 -1.91 18.54 4.74
CA PHE A 324 -1.90 17.27 5.52
C PHE A 324 -2.14 17.49 7.02
N PHE A 325 -1.88 18.71 7.49
CA PHE A 325 -2.13 19.14 8.87
C PHE A 325 -3.10 20.33 8.82
N PRO A 326 -4.42 20.09 8.68
CA PRO A 326 -5.38 21.18 8.77
C PRO A 326 -5.19 21.89 10.12
N ASN A 327 -5.02 23.21 10.07
CA ASN A 327 -4.69 24.13 11.17
C ASN A 327 -5.67 24.16 12.36
N GLU A 328 -6.55 23.17 12.52
CA GLU A 328 -7.68 23.25 13.42
C GLU A 328 -7.47 22.56 14.79
N ARG A 329 -6.46 21.67 14.96
CA ARG A 329 -6.21 21.01 16.25
C ARG A 329 -4.73 20.94 16.63
N ASN A 330 -4.44 21.26 17.88
CA ASN A 330 -3.11 21.15 18.45
C ASN A 330 -2.81 19.68 18.80
N ILE A 331 -1.52 19.29 18.81
CA ILE A 331 -1.08 17.96 19.28
C ILE A 331 -1.61 17.65 20.68
N GLU A 332 -1.83 18.68 21.49
CA GLU A 332 -2.40 18.57 22.84
C GLU A 332 -3.85 18.08 22.82
N ASP A 333 -4.65 18.46 21.82
CA ASP A 333 -6.02 17.95 21.65
C ASP A 333 -6.02 16.45 21.33
N TYR A 334 -5.02 15.97 20.59
CA TYR A 334 -4.86 14.54 20.32
C TYR A 334 -4.44 13.76 21.57
N LYS A 335 -3.55 14.31 22.39
CA LYS A 335 -3.21 13.69 23.67
C LYS A 335 -4.45 13.56 24.53
N ILE A 336 -5.20 14.65 24.72
CA ILE A 336 -6.44 14.63 25.51
C ILE A 336 -7.43 13.61 24.95
N LEU A 337 -7.64 13.57 23.63
CA LEU A 337 -8.56 12.61 23.00
C LEU A 337 -8.15 11.16 23.27
N LEU A 338 -6.86 10.83 23.10
CA LEU A 338 -6.38 9.45 23.16
C LEU A 338 -6.10 8.96 24.59
N THR A 339 -5.87 9.87 25.54
CA THR A 339 -5.48 9.54 26.92
C THR A 339 -6.49 9.97 27.99
N SER A 340 -7.60 10.60 27.62
CA SER A 340 -8.67 10.90 28.58
C SER A 340 -9.37 9.63 29.10
N LYS A 341 -9.64 9.63 30.40
CA LYS A 341 -10.39 8.56 31.09
C LYS A 341 -11.88 8.91 31.15
N PRO A 342 -12.77 7.91 30.99
CA PRO A 342 -14.19 8.13 31.21
C PRO A 342 -14.45 8.44 32.69
N PRO A 343 -15.44 9.29 33.02
CA PRO A 343 -15.83 9.54 34.41
C PRO A 343 -16.52 8.32 35.04
N GLN A 344 -17.26 7.54 34.24
CA GLN A 344 -17.93 6.30 34.66
C GLN A 344 -18.09 5.38 33.45
N ILE A 345 -17.96 4.06 33.66
CA ILE A 345 -18.27 3.04 32.66
C ILE A 345 -19.65 2.48 32.98
N VAL A 346 -20.57 2.60 32.03
CA VAL A 346 -21.93 2.06 32.11
C VAL A 346 -22.08 1.00 31.03
N ASN A 347 -22.46 -0.22 31.41
CA ASN A 347 -22.49 -1.38 30.51
C ASN A 347 -23.43 -1.17 29.31
N ALA A 348 -24.64 -0.65 29.57
CA ALA A 348 -25.62 -0.30 28.54
C ALA A 348 -25.11 0.65 27.44
N ASP A 349 -24.12 1.51 27.71
CA ASP A 349 -23.58 2.48 26.73
C ASP A 349 -22.07 2.28 26.46
N LEU A 350 -21.56 1.07 26.72
CA LEU A 350 -20.12 0.77 26.67
C LEU A 350 -19.49 1.19 25.34
N PHE A 351 -20.14 0.89 24.20
CA PHE A 351 -19.58 1.22 22.89
C PHE A 351 -19.56 2.73 22.65
N SER A 352 -20.59 3.49 23.03
CA SER A 352 -20.57 4.94 22.85
C SER A 352 -19.53 5.61 23.76
N ILE A 353 -19.34 5.10 24.99
CA ILE A 353 -18.29 5.55 25.90
C ILE A 353 -16.91 5.28 25.28
N ALA A 354 -16.69 4.07 24.77
CA ALA A 354 -15.42 3.69 24.14
C ALA A 354 -15.08 4.53 22.90
N LEU A 355 -16.08 4.95 22.12
CA LEU A 355 -15.85 5.81 20.96
C LEU A 355 -15.54 7.26 21.35
N LYS A 356 -15.91 7.69 22.56
CA LYS A 356 -15.49 8.98 23.13
C LYS A 356 -14.14 8.89 23.83
N TYR A 357 -13.81 7.73 24.42
CA TYR A 357 -12.60 7.46 25.19
C TYR A 357 -11.88 6.21 24.64
N PRO A 358 -11.08 6.35 23.56
CA PRO A 358 -10.56 5.23 22.79
C PRO A 358 -9.65 4.29 23.60
N MET A 359 -9.02 4.78 24.67
CA MET A 359 -8.15 3.97 25.52
C MET A 359 -8.83 2.73 26.13
N ILE A 360 -10.15 2.74 26.30
CA ILE A 360 -10.89 1.62 26.90
C ILE A 360 -11.05 0.47 25.89
N ILE A 361 -10.92 0.74 24.59
CA ILE A 361 -11.22 -0.22 23.52
C ILE A 361 -10.39 -1.51 23.65
N SER A 362 -9.15 -1.43 24.14
CA SER A 362 -8.33 -2.63 24.38
C SER A 362 -8.91 -3.57 25.44
N LYS A 363 -9.75 -3.05 26.36
CA LYS A 363 -10.32 -3.80 27.48
C LYS A 363 -11.73 -4.32 27.22
N ILE A 364 -12.45 -3.79 26.23
CA ILE A 364 -13.87 -4.11 25.97
C ILE A 364 -14.09 -5.61 25.80
N VAL A 365 -13.25 -6.29 25.01
CA VAL A 365 -13.44 -7.72 24.74
C VAL A 365 -13.28 -8.54 26.02
N ASN A 366 -12.25 -8.23 26.82
CA ASN A 366 -12.02 -8.91 28.10
C ASN A 366 -13.17 -8.63 29.08
N LEU A 367 -13.64 -7.38 29.20
CA LEU A 367 -14.78 -7.03 30.06
C LEU A 367 -16.04 -7.86 29.72
N ILE A 368 -16.31 -8.08 28.43
CA ILE A 368 -17.45 -8.90 28.00
C ILE A 368 -17.21 -10.39 28.29
N ILE A 369 -16.00 -10.89 28.03
CA ILE A 369 -15.60 -12.27 28.36
C ILE A 369 -15.73 -12.53 29.87
N ASP A 370 -15.26 -11.60 30.69
CA ASP A 370 -15.32 -11.68 32.14
C ASP A 370 -16.77 -11.71 32.62
N ALA A 371 -17.65 -10.86 32.09
CA ALA A 371 -19.09 -10.91 32.42
C ALA A 371 -19.75 -12.25 32.06
N PHE A 372 -19.36 -12.86 30.93
CA PHE A 372 -19.81 -14.21 30.58
C PHE A 372 -19.28 -15.27 31.55
N ASN A 373 -18.01 -15.17 31.94
CA ASN A 373 -17.39 -16.13 32.86
C ASN A 373 -17.91 -16.01 34.30
N GLU A 374 -18.25 -14.79 34.75
CA GLU A 374 -18.85 -14.49 36.05
C GLU A 374 -20.35 -14.78 36.11
N ASN A 375 -20.96 -15.09 34.96
CA ASN A 375 -22.39 -15.31 34.78
C ASN A 375 -23.27 -14.09 35.14
N ASP A 376 -22.77 -12.87 34.93
CA ASP A 376 -23.56 -11.64 35.08
C ASP A 376 -24.52 -11.46 33.89
N GLU A 377 -25.75 -11.94 34.06
CA GLU A 377 -26.76 -11.93 33.01
C GLU A 377 -27.20 -10.53 32.59
N GLN A 378 -27.30 -9.60 33.54
CA GLN A 378 -27.73 -8.24 33.22
C GLN A 378 -26.67 -7.53 32.37
N ALA A 379 -25.40 -7.60 32.78
CA ALA A 379 -24.31 -7.04 32.00
C ALA A 379 -24.18 -7.70 30.63
N ALA A 380 -24.31 -9.03 30.55
CA ALA A 380 -24.24 -9.78 29.30
C ALA A 380 -25.33 -9.36 28.31
N LEU A 381 -26.57 -9.15 28.76
CA LEU A 381 -27.68 -8.69 27.92
C LEU A 381 -27.41 -7.27 27.38
N GLU A 382 -26.98 -6.36 28.25
CA GLU A 382 -26.60 -5.00 27.85
C GLU A 382 -25.46 -5.01 26.81
N PHE A 383 -24.47 -5.89 26.97
CA PHE A 383 -23.40 -6.07 25.99
C PHE A 383 -23.89 -6.69 24.68
N ALA A 384 -24.80 -7.66 24.71
CA ALA A 384 -25.36 -8.26 23.50
C ALA A 384 -26.07 -7.20 22.63
N GLU A 385 -26.84 -6.30 23.26
CA GLU A 385 -27.48 -5.17 22.56
C GLU A 385 -26.46 -4.23 21.92
N ASN A 386 -25.41 -3.86 22.66
CA ASN A 386 -24.28 -3.08 22.14
C ASN A 386 -23.64 -3.78 20.93
N ILE A 387 -23.38 -5.09 21.03
CA ILE A 387 -22.79 -5.87 19.93
C ILE A 387 -23.73 -5.92 18.72
N PHE A 388 -25.04 -6.16 18.89
CA PHE A 388 -25.98 -6.16 17.76
C PHE A 388 -26.02 -4.83 17.01
N SER A 389 -25.88 -3.70 17.73
CA SER A 389 -25.84 -2.37 17.13
C SER A 389 -24.62 -2.18 16.21
N ARG A 390 -23.47 -2.79 16.55
CA ARG A 390 -22.18 -2.64 15.86
C ARG A 390 -21.47 -3.97 15.54
N LEU A 391 -22.25 -5.01 15.18
CA LEU A 391 -21.77 -6.40 15.06
C LEU A 391 -20.47 -6.56 14.24
N LYS A 392 -20.41 -5.90 13.08
CA LYS A 392 -19.24 -5.99 12.19
C LYS A 392 -17.99 -5.33 12.78
N ASP A 393 -18.17 -4.19 13.44
CA ASP A 393 -17.08 -3.42 14.05
C ASP A 393 -16.49 -4.18 15.24
N PHE A 394 -17.37 -4.76 16.07
CA PHE A 394 -16.96 -5.63 17.18
C PHE A 394 -16.30 -6.93 16.69
N HIS A 395 -16.81 -7.56 15.62
CA HIS A 395 -16.17 -8.74 15.03
C HIS A 395 -14.73 -8.45 14.56
N HIS A 396 -14.51 -7.30 13.92
CA HIS A 396 -13.16 -6.90 13.52
C HIS A 396 -12.27 -6.67 14.75
N LEU A 397 -12.78 -6.08 15.82
CA LEU A 397 -12.06 -5.94 17.08
C LEU A 397 -11.63 -7.30 17.65
N LEU A 398 -12.53 -8.29 17.69
CA LEU A 398 -12.22 -9.66 18.12
C LEU A 398 -11.10 -10.30 17.28
N CYS A 399 -11.12 -10.08 15.96
CA CYS A 399 -10.10 -10.59 15.05
C CYS A 399 -8.74 -9.93 15.29
N ILE A 400 -8.70 -8.60 15.37
CA ILE A 400 -7.45 -7.83 15.55
C ILE A 400 -6.81 -8.15 16.89
N GLN A 401 -7.60 -8.35 17.95
CA GLN A 401 -7.11 -8.76 19.26
C GLN A 401 -6.80 -10.26 19.36
N LYS A 402 -7.03 -11.05 18.30
CA LYS A 402 -6.87 -12.52 18.29
C LYS A 402 -7.70 -13.23 19.37
N LYS A 403 -8.85 -12.65 19.77
CA LYS A 403 -9.73 -13.13 20.86
C LYS A 403 -10.97 -13.88 20.39
N LEU A 404 -11.15 -14.07 19.08
CA LEU A 404 -12.37 -14.63 18.50
C LEU A 404 -12.73 -16.03 19.08
N THR A 405 -11.76 -16.94 19.17
CA THR A 405 -11.97 -18.30 19.70
C THR A 405 -12.32 -18.27 21.18
N GLU A 406 -11.58 -17.51 21.99
CA GLU A 406 -11.83 -17.35 23.44
C GLU A 406 -13.23 -16.79 23.71
N PHE A 407 -13.62 -15.76 22.95
CA PHE A 407 -14.95 -15.17 23.03
C PHE A 407 -16.05 -16.20 22.72
N PHE A 408 -15.89 -17.03 21.69
CA PHE A 408 -16.87 -18.07 21.37
C PHE A 408 -16.99 -19.13 22.47
N ILE A 409 -15.87 -19.52 23.11
CA ILE A 409 -15.87 -20.47 24.22
C ILE A 409 -16.64 -19.90 25.41
N SER A 410 -16.32 -18.67 25.83
CA SER A 410 -17.00 -18.02 26.97
C SER A 410 -18.49 -17.80 26.70
N LEU A 411 -18.86 -17.31 25.51
CA LEU A 411 -20.27 -17.14 25.12
C LEU A 411 -21.02 -18.48 25.12
N THR A 412 -20.40 -19.56 24.66
CA THR A 412 -21.02 -20.89 24.64
C THR A 412 -21.25 -21.43 26.05
N ASN A 413 -20.23 -21.36 26.91
CA ASN A 413 -20.33 -21.81 28.30
C ASN A 413 -21.44 -21.05 29.04
N PHE A 414 -21.51 -19.74 28.81
CA PHE A 414 -22.55 -18.89 29.37
C PHE A 414 -23.96 -19.24 28.84
N LEU A 415 -24.08 -19.58 27.56
CA LEU A 415 -25.33 -19.98 26.90
C LEU A 415 -25.87 -21.34 27.39
N LEU A 416 -24.99 -22.31 27.67
CA LEU A 416 -25.36 -23.68 28.06
C LEU A 416 -26.10 -23.76 29.41
N ILE A 417 -25.95 -22.76 30.27
CA ILE A 417 -26.57 -22.72 31.61
C ILE A 417 -27.81 -21.81 31.68
N ARG A 418 -28.26 -21.24 30.55
CA ARG A 418 -29.41 -20.32 30.53
C ARG A 418 -30.74 -21.08 30.62
N GLU A 419 -31.56 -20.68 31.59
CA GLU A 419 -32.91 -21.21 31.79
C GLU A 419 -34.01 -20.28 31.24
N ASP A 420 -33.70 -19.01 30.96
CA ASP A 420 -34.64 -18.07 30.36
C ASP A 420 -34.59 -18.11 28.82
N GLU A 421 -35.77 -18.24 28.20
CA GLU A 421 -35.90 -18.35 26.74
C GLU A 421 -35.45 -17.07 26.02
N HIS A 422 -35.75 -15.90 26.60
CA HIS A 422 -35.43 -14.62 25.98
C HIS A 422 -33.91 -14.41 25.94
N SER A 423 -33.24 -14.57 27.08
CA SER A 423 -31.79 -14.54 27.20
C SER A 423 -31.13 -15.56 26.29
N PHE A 424 -31.57 -16.83 26.33
CA PHE A 424 -31.05 -17.87 25.45
C PHE A 424 -31.16 -17.47 23.98
N THR A 425 -32.32 -16.97 23.55
CA THR A 425 -32.56 -16.54 22.17
C THR A 425 -31.58 -15.44 21.73
N GLN A 426 -31.35 -14.44 22.58
CA GLN A 426 -30.44 -13.34 22.25
C GLN A 426 -28.99 -13.82 22.07
N PHE A 427 -28.47 -14.59 23.03
CA PHE A 427 -27.09 -15.10 22.98
C PHE A 427 -26.90 -16.14 21.87
N TRP A 428 -27.92 -16.96 21.60
CA TRP A 428 -27.90 -17.93 20.51
C TRP A 428 -27.79 -17.24 19.15
N ILE A 429 -28.61 -16.22 18.92
CA ILE A 429 -28.56 -15.44 17.68
C ILE A 429 -27.25 -14.68 17.58
N LEU A 430 -26.69 -14.17 18.68
CA LEU A 430 -25.39 -13.50 18.70
C LEU A 430 -24.27 -14.46 18.27
N LEU A 431 -24.21 -15.65 18.88
CA LEU A 431 -23.25 -16.71 18.54
C LEU A 431 -23.32 -17.05 17.04
N LEU A 432 -24.53 -17.36 16.55
CA LEU A 432 -24.74 -17.69 15.14
C LEU A 432 -24.39 -16.53 14.20
N SER A 433 -24.68 -15.28 14.60
CA SER A 433 -24.39 -14.09 13.78
C SER A 433 -22.89 -13.85 13.62
N LEU A 434 -22.12 -13.99 14.71
CA LEU A 434 -20.66 -13.85 14.69
C LEU A 434 -20.00 -15.04 13.98
N PHE A 435 -20.48 -16.25 14.21
CA PHE A 435 -19.99 -17.46 13.53
C PHE A 435 -20.26 -17.40 12.01
N ASP A 436 -21.49 -17.07 11.59
CA ASP A 436 -21.83 -16.85 10.16
C ASP A 436 -20.91 -15.81 9.52
N TYR A 437 -20.65 -14.71 10.24
CA TYR A 437 -19.81 -13.64 9.72
C TYR A 437 -18.37 -14.10 9.46
N SER A 438 -17.81 -14.92 10.36
CA SER A 438 -16.50 -15.54 10.17
C SER A 438 -16.52 -16.57 9.03
N TRP A 439 -17.48 -17.50 9.05
CA TRP A 439 -17.51 -18.65 8.15
C TRP A 439 -17.78 -18.29 6.69
N LYS A 440 -18.79 -17.42 6.45
CA LYS A 440 -19.25 -17.06 5.10
C LYS A 440 -18.23 -16.27 4.30
N SER A 441 -17.21 -15.73 4.97
CA SER A 441 -16.15 -14.97 4.30
C SER A 441 -15.33 -15.87 3.36
N GLY A 442 -15.32 -17.17 3.59
CA GLY A 442 -14.46 -18.11 2.86
C GLY A 442 -12.97 -17.98 3.23
N SER A 443 -12.64 -17.17 4.23
CA SER A 443 -11.28 -16.91 4.71
C SER A 443 -10.71 -18.13 5.43
N PRO A 444 -9.62 -18.77 4.93
CA PRO A 444 -8.90 -19.81 5.66
C PRO A 444 -8.56 -19.42 7.10
N ILE A 445 -8.07 -18.20 7.35
CA ILE A 445 -7.72 -17.73 8.70
C ILE A 445 -8.97 -17.62 9.60
N LEU A 446 -10.07 -17.03 9.14
CA LEU A 446 -11.29 -16.96 9.97
C LEU A 446 -11.89 -18.33 10.22
N ARG A 447 -11.85 -19.20 9.22
CA ARG A 447 -12.32 -20.57 9.35
C ARG A 447 -11.45 -21.32 10.33
N SER A 448 -10.13 -21.13 10.35
CA SER A 448 -9.25 -21.80 11.32
C SER A 448 -9.57 -21.42 12.78
N TYR A 449 -9.95 -20.16 13.06
CA TYR A 449 -10.47 -19.78 14.37
C TYR A 449 -11.79 -20.49 14.71
N CYS A 450 -12.71 -20.58 13.74
CA CYS A 450 -13.98 -21.30 13.93
C CYS A 450 -13.75 -22.80 14.16
N ILE A 451 -12.84 -23.41 13.40
CA ILE A 451 -12.41 -24.81 13.54
C ILE A 451 -11.79 -25.05 14.91
N SER A 452 -10.87 -24.18 15.34
CA SER A 452 -10.27 -24.24 16.66
C SER A 452 -11.31 -24.15 17.77
N PHE A 453 -12.33 -23.31 17.60
CA PHE A 453 -13.48 -23.26 18.50
C PHE A 453 -14.29 -24.57 18.49
N LEU A 454 -14.64 -25.10 17.31
CA LEU A 454 -15.40 -26.35 17.16
C LEU A 454 -14.68 -27.55 17.80
N ASN A 455 -13.35 -27.59 17.75
CA ASN A 455 -12.55 -28.65 18.36
C ASN A 455 -12.53 -28.59 19.89
N ASN A 456 -12.80 -27.42 20.48
CA ASN A 456 -12.70 -27.17 21.91
C ASN A 456 -14.05 -26.93 22.60
N THR A 457 -15.17 -27.06 21.88
CA THR A 457 -16.51 -26.79 22.41
C THR A 457 -17.32 -28.06 22.67
N GLU A 458 -18.54 -27.87 23.17
CA GLU A 458 -19.47 -28.95 23.48
C GLU A 458 -19.80 -29.76 22.20
N PRO A 459 -19.70 -31.11 22.22
CA PRO A 459 -19.80 -31.90 21.00
C PRO A 459 -21.12 -31.77 20.22
N LEU A 460 -22.26 -31.59 20.90
CA LEU A 460 -23.55 -31.39 20.24
C LEU A 460 -23.59 -30.05 19.49
N LEU A 461 -22.98 -28.99 20.05
CA LEU A 461 -22.79 -27.72 19.36
C LEU A 461 -21.84 -27.83 18.19
N SER A 462 -20.68 -28.47 18.38
CA SER A 462 -19.73 -28.69 17.30
C SER A 462 -20.43 -29.40 16.15
N PHE A 463 -21.17 -30.47 16.46
CA PHE A 463 -21.95 -31.22 15.48
C PHE A 463 -23.00 -30.33 14.80
N TYR A 464 -23.79 -29.58 15.57
CA TYR A 464 -24.82 -28.69 15.02
C TYR A 464 -24.21 -27.69 14.03
N LEU A 465 -23.13 -27.00 14.42
CA LEU A 465 -22.48 -25.98 13.59
C LEU A 465 -21.78 -26.60 12.37
N ILE A 466 -21.16 -27.78 12.50
CA ILE A 466 -20.58 -28.52 11.37
C ILE A 466 -21.65 -28.87 10.36
N PHE A 467 -22.78 -29.39 10.84
CA PHE A 467 -23.90 -29.75 10.01
C PHE A 467 -24.52 -28.52 9.34
N TYR A 468 -24.73 -27.45 10.12
CA TYR A 468 -25.28 -26.18 9.66
C TYR A 468 -24.39 -25.51 8.60
N TYR A 469 -23.09 -25.40 8.81
CA TYR A 469 -22.23 -24.71 7.86
C TYR A 469 -21.66 -25.62 6.77
N GLY A 470 -21.96 -26.92 6.82
CA GLY A 470 -21.56 -27.88 5.80
C GLY A 470 -20.05 -28.08 5.71
N CYS A 471 -19.38 -28.25 6.87
CA CYS A 471 -17.92 -28.40 6.91
C CYS A 471 -17.39 -29.63 6.15
N ASN A 472 -18.25 -30.53 5.67
CA ASN A 472 -17.88 -31.68 4.85
C ASN A 472 -17.53 -31.33 3.37
N HIS A 473 -17.70 -30.08 2.95
CA HIS A 473 -17.46 -29.64 1.56
C HIS A 473 -16.21 -28.77 1.37
N SER A 474 -15.33 -28.62 2.36
CA SER A 474 -14.06 -27.94 2.10
C SER A 474 -13.15 -28.85 1.28
N ASP A 475 -12.79 -28.40 0.06
CA ASP A 475 -11.70 -28.95 -0.77
C ASP A 475 -10.32 -28.93 -0.09
N ASP A 476 -10.22 -28.45 1.16
CA ASP A 476 -9.01 -28.56 1.96
C ASP A 476 -8.89 -30.01 2.44
N GLU A 477 -8.13 -30.83 1.69
CA GLU A 477 -7.77 -32.19 2.08
C GLU A 477 -7.16 -32.24 3.51
N LYS A 478 -6.46 -31.18 3.95
CA LYS A 478 -5.97 -31.05 5.33
C LYS A 478 -7.10 -30.95 6.36
N LEU A 479 -8.15 -30.17 6.04
CA LEU A 479 -9.32 -30.05 6.88
C LEU A 479 -10.09 -31.36 6.96
N ASN A 480 -10.28 -32.07 5.84
CA ASN A 480 -10.92 -33.38 5.87
C ASN A 480 -10.08 -34.46 6.59
N ASN A 481 -8.75 -34.36 6.55
CA ASN A 481 -7.86 -35.29 7.24
C ASN A 481 -7.78 -35.04 8.76
N ASP A 482 -7.82 -33.78 9.20
CA ASP A 482 -7.86 -33.40 10.62
C ASP A 482 -9.28 -33.55 11.22
N PHE A 483 -10.33 -33.35 10.42
CA PHE A 483 -11.73 -33.60 10.78
C PHE A 483 -12.15 -35.06 10.56
N ASN A 484 -11.29 -36.00 10.90
CA ASN A 484 -11.63 -37.43 11.01
C ASN A 484 -12.53 -37.70 12.25
N PHE A 485 -13.57 -36.90 12.45
CA PHE A 485 -14.76 -37.44 13.09
C PHE A 485 -15.39 -38.37 12.07
N SER A 486 -15.22 -39.67 12.26
CA SER A 486 -16.30 -40.58 11.93
C SER A 486 -17.51 -40.03 12.71
N LEU A 487 -18.34 -39.24 12.04
CA LEU A 487 -19.59 -38.72 12.55
C LEU A 487 -20.50 -39.92 12.80
N ASP A 488 -20.24 -40.66 13.88
CA ASP A 488 -21.17 -41.65 14.36
C ASP A 488 -22.31 -40.88 15.00
N LEU A 489 -23.20 -40.42 14.13
CA LEU A 489 -24.46 -39.78 14.46
C LEU A 489 -25.19 -40.59 15.54
N ASN A 490 -25.07 -41.93 15.51
CA ASN A 490 -25.67 -42.80 16.50
C ASN A 490 -25.02 -42.65 17.88
N PHE A 491 -23.68 -42.48 17.95
CA PHE A 491 -22.98 -42.25 19.21
C PHE A 491 -23.51 -40.99 19.92
N TYR A 492 -23.64 -39.88 19.19
CA TYR A 492 -24.11 -38.62 19.77
C TYR A 492 -25.60 -38.64 20.12
N MET A 493 -26.43 -39.21 19.24
CA MET A 493 -27.86 -39.40 19.51
C MET A 493 -28.06 -40.25 20.79
N ASN A 494 -27.27 -41.31 20.97
CA ASN A 494 -27.31 -42.14 22.16
C ASN A 494 -26.78 -41.42 23.41
N LYS A 495 -25.67 -40.67 23.30
CA LYS A 495 -25.04 -39.95 24.42
C LYS A 495 -25.97 -38.88 25.01
N TYR A 496 -26.64 -38.10 24.16
CA TYR A 496 -27.52 -37.01 24.59
C TYR A 496 -28.99 -37.45 24.73
N GLN A 497 -29.26 -38.75 24.65
CA GLN A 497 -30.62 -39.33 24.72
C GLN A 497 -31.59 -38.70 23.70
N ILE A 498 -31.06 -38.20 22.58
CA ILE A 498 -31.86 -37.61 21.52
C ILE A 498 -32.55 -38.77 20.83
N THR A 499 -33.86 -38.83 21.01
CA THR A 499 -34.65 -39.97 20.60
C THR A 499 -34.91 -39.91 19.09
N ARG A 500 -34.83 -41.04 18.38
CA ARG A 500 -35.30 -41.14 16.97
C ARG A 500 -36.81 -41.24 16.83
N ASN A 501 -37.51 -41.51 17.93
CA ASN A 501 -38.96 -41.48 17.97
C ASN A 501 -39.45 -40.03 17.81
N ILE A 502 -40.03 -39.79 16.63
CA ILE A 502 -40.65 -38.54 16.17
C ILE A 502 -41.61 -37.95 17.21
N ASP A 503 -42.38 -38.78 17.92
CA ASP A 503 -43.33 -38.31 18.94
C ASP A 503 -42.63 -37.86 20.22
N LYS A 504 -41.53 -38.52 20.60
CA LYS A 504 -40.70 -38.07 21.73
C LYS A 504 -39.90 -36.81 21.42
N LEU A 505 -39.41 -36.67 20.19
CA LEU A 505 -38.80 -35.41 19.74
C LEU A 505 -39.80 -34.26 19.88
N LYS A 506 -41.08 -34.51 19.58
CA LYS A 506 -42.16 -33.53 19.77
C LYS A 506 -42.39 -33.12 21.21
N ASP A 507 -42.25 -34.06 22.12
CA ASP A 507 -42.40 -33.78 23.55
C ASP A 507 -41.15 -33.07 24.11
N ASP A 508 -39.95 -33.43 23.65
CA ASP A 508 -38.68 -32.81 24.07
C ASP A 508 -38.72 -31.28 23.86
N PHE A 509 -39.09 -30.80 22.67
CA PHE A 509 -39.17 -29.35 22.43
C PHE A 509 -40.41 -28.65 23.02
N LYS A 510 -41.40 -29.39 23.53
CA LYS A 510 -42.56 -28.80 24.24
C LYS A 510 -42.29 -28.60 25.73
N TYR A 511 -41.55 -29.49 26.38
CA TYR A 511 -41.52 -29.58 27.85
C TYR A 511 -40.13 -29.51 28.49
N GLU A 512 -39.04 -29.60 27.73
CA GLU A 512 -37.70 -29.46 28.29
C GLU A 512 -37.19 -28.01 28.27
N ASN A 513 -36.76 -27.51 29.43
CA ASN A 513 -36.02 -26.25 29.60
C ASN A 513 -34.58 -26.32 29.05
N TYR A 514 -34.26 -27.34 28.25
CA TYR A 514 -32.94 -27.50 27.66
C TYR A 514 -32.96 -27.02 26.20
N TYR A 515 -32.95 -25.70 26.02
CA TYR A 515 -33.10 -25.03 24.72
C TYR A 515 -32.09 -25.50 23.67
N PHE A 516 -30.87 -25.84 24.10
CA PHE A 516 -29.81 -26.32 23.23
C PHE A 516 -30.17 -27.65 22.53
N LYS A 517 -30.68 -28.62 23.29
CA LYS A 517 -31.20 -29.88 22.73
C LYS A 517 -32.41 -29.62 21.84
N ASN A 518 -33.28 -28.67 22.19
CA ASN A 518 -34.45 -28.33 21.36
C ASN A 518 -34.06 -27.82 19.96
N VAL A 519 -33.01 -27.00 19.86
CA VAL A 519 -32.47 -26.52 18.57
C VAL A 519 -32.00 -27.70 17.70
N PHE A 520 -31.28 -28.64 18.31
CA PHE A 520 -30.77 -29.82 17.62
C PHE A 520 -31.88 -30.80 17.22
N SER A 521 -32.77 -31.12 18.16
CA SER A 521 -33.93 -31.99 17.94
C SER A 521 -34.83 -31.47 16.82
N CYS A 522 -35.08 -30.15 16.78
CA CYS A 522 -35.84 -29.51 15.70
C CYS A 522 -35.16 -29.71 14.33
N LEU A 523 -33.85 -29.44 14.25
CA LEU A 523 -33.09 -29.63 13.01
C LEU A 523 -33.12 -31.10 12.56
N PHE A 524 -32.84 -32.03 13.48
CA PHE A 524 -32.82 -33.46 13.20
C PHE A 524 -34.18 -33.98 12.75
N TYR A 525 -35.25 -33.58 13.45
CA TYR A 525 -36.62 -33.91 13.08
C TYR A 525 -36.95 -33.48 11.65
N LEU A 526 -36.60 -32.24 11.28
CA LEU A 526 -36.85 -31.71 9.94
C LEU A 526 -36.07 -32.47 8.86
N ILE A 527 -34.84 -32.87 9.14
CA ILE A 527 -34.02 -33.65 8.19
C ILE A 527 -34.62 -35.04 7.95
N GLU A 528 -34.97 -35.74 9.02
CA GLU A 528 -35.46 -37.13 8.95
C GLU A 528 -36.87 -37.22 8.37
N THR A 529 -37.79 -36.34 8.82
CA THR A 529 -39.21 -36.42 8.43
C THR A 529 -39.53 -35.65 7.17
N GLN A 530 -38.72 -34.62 6.85
CA GLN A 530 -39.02 -33.61 5.84
C GLN A 530 -40.40 -32.94 5.99
N ASN A 531 -40.99 -32.99 7.19
CA ASN A 531 -42.34 -32.51 7.46
C ASN A 531 -42.28 -31.32 8.42
N ILE A 532 -42.58 -30.12 7.94
CA ILE A 532 -42.64 -28.94 8.80
C ILE A 532 -43.99 -28.78 9.49
N ASP A 533 -45.05 -29.36 8.93
CA ASP A 533 -46.44 -29.08 9.31
C ASP A 533 -46.72 -29.40 10.78
N GLU A 534 -46.15 -30.50 11.24
CA GLU A 534 -46.35 -31.01 12.60
C GLU A 534 -45.64 -30.19 13.68
N ILE A 535 -44.66 -29.36 13.30
CA ILE A 535 -43.88 -28.53 14.22
C ILE A 535 -43.96 -27.03 13.91
N PHE A 536 -44.76 -26.64 12.92
CA PHE A 536 -44.87 -25.27 12.45
C PHE A 536 -45.31 -24.32 13.56
N ASP A 537 -46.36 -24.67 14.31
CA ASP A 537 -46.86 -23.87 15.43
C ASP A 537 -45.80 -23.67 16.52
N ILE A 538 -44.92 -24.65 16.71
CA ILE A 538 -43.88 -24.60 17.74
C ILE A 538 -42.75 -23.67 17.30
N ILE A 539 -42.32 -23.79 16.03
CA ILE A 539 -41.35 -22.87 15.42
C ILE A 539 -41.89 -21.44 15.44
N SER A 540 -43.19 -21.26 15.19
CA SER A 540 -43.81 -19.92 15.15
C SER A 540 -43.78 -19.20 16.50
N ASN A 541 -43.81 -19.96 17.61
CA ASN A 541 -43.80 -19.41 18.96
C ASN A 541 -42.38 -19.30 19.55
N LYS A 542 -41.42 -20.07 19.05
CA LYS A 542 -40.06 -20.19 19.62
C LYS A 542 -39.00 -19.68 18.64
N ILE A 543 -38.64 -18.40 18.77
CA ILE A 543 -37.76 -17.69 17.82
C ILE A 543 -36.38 -18.36 17.69
N TYR A 544 -35.83 -18.92 18.76
CA TYR A 544 -34.51 -19.57 18.74
C TYR A 544 -34.45 -20.83 17.84
N LEU A 545 -35.59 -21.39 17.43
CA LEU A 545 -35.68 -22.54 16.51
C LEU A 545 -35.68 -22.12 15.03
N LEU A 546 -36.01 -20.86 14.71
CA LEU A 546 -36.07 -20.37 13.33
C LEU A 546 -34.78 -20.60 12.52
N PRO A 547 -33.56 -20.37 13.09
CA PRO A 547 -32.32 -20.63 12.37
C PRO A 547 -32.21 -22.06 11.83
N SER A 548 -32.58 -23.07 12.62
CA SER A 548 -32.59 -24.48 12.20
C SER A 548 -33.58 -24.74 11.08
N ALA A 549 -34.80 -24.22 11.20
CA ALA A 549 -35.86 -24.45 10.23
C ALA A 549 -35.58 -23.76 8.88
N LEU A 550 -35.14 -22.49 8.91
CA LEU A 550 -34.75 -21.75 7.71
C LEU A 550 -33.57 -22.41 7.00
N TRP A 551 -32.58 -22.85 7.76
CA TRP A 551 -31.43 -23.57 7.23
C TRP A 551 -31.83 -24.87 6.55
N TRP A 552 -32.69 -25.66 7.20
CA TRP A 552 -33.21 -26.90 6.62
C TRP A 552 -33.92 -26.63 5.29
N GLY A 553 -34.73 -25.57 5.22
CA GLY A 553 -35.39 -25.17 3.98
C GLY A 553 -34.41 -24.83 2.86
N ILE A 554 -33.33 -24.10 3.18
CA ILE A 554 -32.27 -23.74 2.23
C ILE A 554 -31.57 -25.00 1.69
N LYS A 555 -31.22 -25.95 2.55
CA LYS A 555 -30.43 -27.13 2.15
C LYS A 555 -31.26 -28.25 1.53
N SER A 556 -32.43 -28.55 2.09
CA SER A 556 -33.31 -29.61 1.57
C SER A 556 -33.93 -29.25 0.23
N LYS A 557 -34.11 -27.94 -0.06
CA LYS A 557 -34.85 -27.43 -1.23
C LYS A 557 -36.25 -28.04 -1.35
N ASN A 558 -36.83 -28.50 -0.23
CA ASN A 558 -38.12 -29.15 -0.19
C ASN A 558 -39.25 -28.11 -0.32
N HIS A 559 -40.27 -28.38 -1.14
CA HIS A 559 -41.44 -27.52 -1.30
C HIS A 559 -42.19 -27.26 0.02
N ALA A 560 -42.17 -28.18 0.98
CA ALA A 560 -42.76 -28.00 2.30
C ALA A 560 -42.20 -26.78 3.04
N SER A 561 -40.93 -26.42 2.78
CA SER A 561 -40.30 -25.23 3.37
C SER A 561 -40.93 -23.89 2.94
N MET A 562 -41.79 -23.87 1.91
CA MET A 562 -42.57 -22.68 1.55
C MET A 562 -43.43 -22.17 2.70
N LYS A 563 -43.88 -23.04 3.62
CA LYS A 563 -44.64 -22.63 4.81
C LYS A 563 -43.84 -21.69 5.72
N LEU A 564 -42.52 -21.77 5.74
CA LEU A 564 -41.67 -20.85 6.50
C LEU A 564 -41.84 -19.38 6.07
N ILE A 565 -42.36 -19.14 4.86
CA ILE A 565 -42.65 -17.79 4.34
C ILE A 565 -43.84 -17.14 5.08
N GLU A 566 -44.72 -17.95 5.66
CA GLU A 566 -45.90 -17.50 6.41
C GLU A 566 -45.53 -17.03 7.84
N LEU A 567 -44.32 -17.32 8.31
CA LEU A 567 -43.88 -16.95 9.67
C LEU A 567 -43.59 -15.45 9.78
N PRO A 568 -43.97 -14.81 10.90
CA PRO A 568 -43.55 -13.44 11.19
C PRO A 568 -42.03 -13.40 11.43
N ILE A 569 -41.30 -12.72 10.55
CA ILE A 569 -39.84 -12.68 10.63
C ILE A 569 -39.39 -11.67 11.70
N PRO A 570 -38.67 -12.12 12.76
CA PRO A 570 -38.21 -11.24 13.81
C PRO A 570 -37.15 -10.25 13.30
N ARG A 571 -36.95 -9.15 14.03
CA ARG A 571 -36.04 -8.05 13.65
C ARG A 571 -34.55 -8.36 13.88
N TYR A 572 -34.14 -9.61 13.71
CA TYR A 572 -32.74 -10.02 13.74
C TYR A 572 -32.18 -10.10 12.32
N LYS A 573 -31.13 -9.32 12.04
CA LYS A 573 -30.49 -9.25 10.70
C LYS A 573 -30.04 -10.62 10.18
N PHE A 574 -29.57 -11.49 11.08
CA PHE A 574 -29.17 -12.85 10.74
C PHE A 574 -30.33 -13.70 10.24
N ILE A 575 -31.46 -13.70 10.97
CA ILE A 575 -32.68 -14.42 10.57
C ILE A 575 -33.24 -13.86 9.26
N GLN A 576 -33.28 -12.54 9.10
CA GLN A 576 -33.70 -11.90 7.84
C GLN A 576 -32.82 -12.31 6.65
N LYS A 577 -31.51 -12.48 6.87
CA LYS A 577 -30.58 -12.96 5.85
C LYS A 577 -30.86 -14.41 5.46
N LEU A 578 -31.06 -15.32 6.43
CA LEU A 578 -31.44 -16.70 6.16
C LEU A 578 -32.78 -16.79 5.42
N PHE A 579 -33.74 -15.98 5.84
CA PHE A 579 -35.03 -15.89 5.17
C PHE A 579 -34.90 -15.44 3.71
N SER A 580 -34.08 -14.41 3.46
CA SER A 580 -33.79 -13.95 2.09
C SER A 580 -33.14 -15.06 1.26
N GLN A 581 -32.18 -15.80 1.83
CA GLN A 581 -31.55 -16.96 1.19
C GLN A 581 -32.54 -18.07 0.85
N LEU A 582 -33.47 -18.38 1.77
CA LEU A 582 -34.53 -19.36 1.55
C LEU A 582 -35.40 -18.97 0.35
N ILE A 583 -35.87 -17.72 0.30
CA ILE A 583 -36.72 -17.22 -0.79
C ILE A 583 -36.00 -17.37 -2.15
N ILE A 584 -34.74 -16.95 -2.24
CA ILE A 584 -33.98 -17.03 -3.50
C ILE A 584 -33.81 -18.50 -3.92
N THR A 585 -33.54 -19.38 -2.95
CA THR A 585 -33.35 -20.82 -3.18
C THR A 585 -34.63 -21.48 -3.70
N LEU A 586 -35.80 -21.09 -3.18
CA LEU A 586 -37.09 -21.65 -3.57
C LEU A 586 -37.59 -21.08 -4.92
N THR A 587 -37.35 -19.80 -5.18
CA THR A 587 -37.81 -19.13 -6.40
C THR A 587 -36.97 -19.43 -7.65
N LYS A 588 -35.71 -19.87 -7.48
CA LYS A 588 -34.78 -20.25 -8.57
C LYS A 588 -34.73 -19.26 -9.76
N PRO A 589 -34.42 -17.98 -9.52
CA PRO A 589 -34.33 -17.00 -10.60
C PRO A 589 -33.25 -17.38 -11.62
N LYS A 590 -33.45 -17.01 -12.90
CA LYS A 590 -32.53 -17.35 -14.01
C LYS A 590 -31.07 -16.92 -13.77
N SER A 591 -30.85 -15.87 -12.97
CA SER A 591 -29.54 -15.37 -12.55
C SER A 591 -29.38 -15.40 -11.02
N ALA A 592 -29.74 -16.51 -10.37
CA ALA A 592 -29.66 -16.63 -8.91
C ALA A 592 -28.30 -16.26 -8.33
N TRP A 593 -27.22 -16.55 -9.05
CA TRP A 593 -25.85 -16.19 -8.67
C TRP A 593 -25.66 -14.68 -8.44
N GLU A 594 -26.36 -13.82 -9.20
CA GLU A 594 -26.25 -12.35 -9.12
C GLU A 594 -26.88 -11.85 -7.82
N ILE A 595 -28.04 -12.40 -7.47
CA ILE A 595 -28.74 -12.09 -6.21
C ILE A 595 -27.96 -12.66 -5.02
N PHE A 596 -27.37 -13.84 -5.15
CA PHE A 596 -26.50 -14.42 -4.12
C PHE A 596 -25.19 -13.63 -3.95
N ALA A 597 -24.67 -13.01 -5.00
CA ALA A 597 -23.52 -12.11 -4.90
C ALA A 597 -23.84 -10.88 -4.02
N ASP A 598 -25.08 -10.40 -3.98
CA ASP A 598 -25.45 -9.31 -3.06
C ASP A 598 -25.49 -9.75 -1.58
N LEU A 599 -25.65 -11.05 -1.32
CA LEU A 599 -25.62 -11.61 0.03
C LEU A 599 -24.21 -11.82 0.59
N ASN A 600 -23.16 -11.72 -0.25
CA ASN A 600 -21.74 -11.82 0.11
C ASN A 600 -21.44 -13.07 0.98
N ASN A 601 -21.87 -14.24 0.50
CA ASN A 601 -21.63 -15.51 1.16
C ASN A 601 -20.86 -16.43 0.22
N TYR A 602 -19.62 -16.73 0.61
CA TYR A 602 -18.68 -17.51 -0.19
C TYR A 602 -19.24 -18.88 -0.59
N ASP A 603 -19.75 -19.67 0.37
CA ASP A 603 -20.23 -21.04 0.10
C ASP A 603 -21.47 -21.04 -0.80
N VAL A 604 -22.38 -20.09 -0.57
CA VAL A 604 -23.61 -19.98 -1.38
C VAL A 604 -23.29 -19.62 -2.84
N ILE A 605 -22.27 -18.80 -3.06
CA ILE A 605 -21.81 -18.45 -4.41
C ILE A 605 -21.14 -19.65 -5.09
N LEU A 606 -20.37 -20.46 -4.36
CA LEU A 606 -19.79 -21.69 -4.90
C LEU A 606 -20.87 -22.70 -5.32
N GLU A 607 -21.90 -22.87 -4.49
CA GLU A 607 -23.06 -23.73 -4.81
C GLU A 607 -23.84 -23.23 -6.03
N ASN A 608 -23.92 -21.92 -6.21
CA ASN A 608 -24.66 -21.26 -7.29
C ASN A 608 -23.73 -20.54 -8.27
N ARG A 609 -22.68 -21.23 -8.72
CA ARG A 609 -21.62 -20.62 -9.54
C ARG A 609 -22.10 -20.16 -10.93
N PRO A 610 -21.66 -18.98 -11.41
CA PRO A 610 -21.83 -18.59 -12.80
C PRO A 610 -21.05 -19.52 -13.75
N LYS A 611 -21.55 -19.68 -14.99
CA LYS A 611 -20.98 -20.62 -15.98
C LYS A 611 -19.68 -20.13 -16.62
N ASN A 612 -19.49 -18.82 -16.72
CA ASN A 612 -18.35 -18.20 -17.40
C ASN A 612 -18.05 -16.85 -16.74
N ILE A 613 -16.77 -16.45 -16.72
CA ILE A 613 -16.31 -15.16 -16.21
C ILE A 613 -16.94 -13.98 -16.95
N SER A 614 -17.30 -14.14 -18.23
CA SER A 614 -17.98 -13.11 -19.03
C SER A 614 -19.28 -12.61 -18.38
N LEU A 615 -19.99 -13.47 -17.65
CA LEU A 615 -21.22 -13.12 -16.95
C LEU A 615 -20.98 -12.19 -15.76
N ILE A 616 -19.79 -12.24 -15.15
CA ILE A 616 -19.45 -11.46 -13.95
C ILE A 616 -18.64 -10.18 -14.26
N LEU A 617 -18.24 -9.94 -15.50
CA LEU A 617 -17.41 -8.77 -15.86
C LEU A 617 -18.08 -7.45 -15.45
N HIS A 618 -19.39 -7.31 -15.68
CA HIS A 618 -20.15 -6.14 -15.27
C HIS A 618 -20.12 -5.94 -13.74
N ARG A 619 -20.11 -7.04 -12.97
CA ARG A 619 -20.02 -7.02 -11.52
C ARG A 619 -18.63 -6.62 -11.05
N ILE A 620 -17.57 -7.13 -11.68
CA ILE A 620 -16.19 -6.72 -11.41
C ILE A 620 -16.04 -5.21 -11.64
N ILE A 621 -16.56 -4.67 -12.75
CA ILE A 621 -16.54 -3.23 -13.02
C ILE A 621 -17.31 -2.45 -11.95
N SER A 622 -18.50 -2.94 -11.56
CA SER A 622 -19.29 -2.33 -10.48
C SER A 622 -18.53 -2.32 -9.16
N ASP A 623 -17.84 -3.40 -8.81
CA ASP A 623 -17.03 -3.50 -7.60
C ASP A 623 -15.84 -2.52 -7.63
N VAL A 624 -15.09 -2.44 -8.74
CA VAL A 624 -14.02 -1.45 -8.92
C VAL A 624 -14.56 -0.02 -8.81
N ASN A 625 -15.72 0.27 -9.41
CA ASN A 625 -16.36 1.58 -9.31
C ASN A 625 -16.80 1.91 -7.87
N ARG A 626 -17.23 0.91 -7.09
CA ARG A 626 -17.58 1.08 -5.67
C ARG A 626 -16.36 1.32 -4.81
N LEU A 627 -15.23 0.67 -5.11
CA LEU A 627 -13.95 0.87 -4.43
C LEU A 627 -13.39 2.27 -4.72
N THR A 628 -13.46 2.73 -5.97
CA THR A 628 -12.89 4.02 -6.42
C THR A 628 -13.73 5.23 -6.06
N LYS A 629 -15.06 5.10 -6.05
CA LYS A 629 -15.98 6.15 -5.58
C LYS A 629 -16.12 6.17 -4.06
N GLY A 630 -15.59 5.15 -3.37
CA GLY A 630 -15.64 5.04 -1.93
C GLY A 630 -14.82 6.16 -1.28
N GLN A 631 -15.43 6.90 -0.36
CA GLN A 631 -14.67 7.42 0.76
C GLN A 631 -14.13 6.21 1.54
N ILE A 632 -13.01 6.38 2.24
CA ILE A 632 -12.30 5.39 3.10
C ILE A 632 -13.25 4.58 4.03
N ASP A 633 -14.47 5.09 4.22
CA ASP A 633 -15.52 4.72 5.16
C ASP A 633 -16.27 3.42 4.92
N ASN A 634 -16.03 2.72 3.81
CA ASN A 634 -16.84 1.55 3.47
C ASN A 634 -16.05 0.25 3.54
N ILE A 635 -15.39 0.02 4.69
CA ILE A 635 -14.84 -1.29 5.11
C ILE A 635 -15.81 -2.44 4.81
N LYS A 636 -17.11 -2.19 5.04
CA LYS A 636 -18.17 -3.15 4.72
C LYS A 636 -18.19 -3.54 3.23
N VAL A 637 -18.00 -2.56 2.35
CA VAL A 637 -17.91 -2.77 0.90
C VAL A 637 -16.61 -3.48 0.57
N PHE A 638 -15.48 -3.05 1.12
CA PHE A 638 -14.18 -3.70 0.91
C PHE A 638 -14.22 -5.19 1.25
N TYR A 639 -14.62 -5.56 2.48
CA TYR A 639 -14.75 -6.95 2.90
C TYR A 639 -15.78 -7.74 2.09
N SER A 640 -16.87 -7.09 1.68
CA SER A 640 -17.87 -7.74 0.82
C SER A 640 -17.28 -8.10 -0.55
N ILE A 641 -16.53 -7.17 -1.16
CA ILE A 641 -15.88 -7.39 -2.45
C ILE A 641 -14.76 -8.42 -2.31
N ALA A 642 -13.95 -8.37 -1.25
CA ALA A 642 -12.92 -9.38 -0.99
C ALA A 642 -13.52 -10.79 -0.85
N THR A 643 -14.67 -10.92 -0.17
CA THR A 643 -15.41 -12.20 -0.09
C THR A 643 -15.86 -12.68 -1.47
N LEU A 644 -16.40 -11.78 -2.29
CA LEU A 644 -16.82 -12.10 -3.66
C LEU A 644 -15.64 -12.51 -4.55
N TRP A 645 -14.55 -11.74 -4.52
CA TRP A 645 -13.37 -11.99 -5.34
C TRP A 645 -12.68 -13.29 -4.93
N ARG A 646 -12.69 -13.64 -3.64
CA ARG A 646 -12.28 -14.96 -3.18
C ARG A 646 -13.12 -16.07 -3.80
N SER A 647 -14.45 -15.92 -3.86
CA SER A 647 -15.32 -16.87 -4.56
C SER A 647 -15.00 -16.95 -6.06
N TRP A 648 -14.77 -15.82 -6.72
CA TRP A 648 -14.46 -15.78 -8.15
C TRP A 648 -13.11 -16.43 -8.47
N ILE A 649 -12.08 -16.18 -7.65
CA ILE A 649 -10.77 -16.84 -7.75
C ILE A 649 -10.93 -18.35 -7.60
N LYS A 650 -11.74 -18.82 -6.64
CA LYS A 650 -12.00 -20.26 -6.47
C LYS A 650 -12.75 -20.87 -7.65
N ILE A 651 -13.72 -20.16 -8.24
CA ILE A 651 -14.55 -20.67 -9.35
C ILE A 651 -13.78 -20.68 -10.68
N PHE A 652 -13.02 -19.62 -10.98
CA PHE A 652 -12.41 -19.40 -12.29
C PHE A 652 -10.90 -19.59 -12.33
N SER A 653 -10.24 -19.82 -11.20
CA SER A 653 -8.80 -19.71 -10.96
C SER A 653 -8.28 -18.26 -10.86
N LEU A 654 -7.17 -18.10 -10.14
CA LEU A 654 -6.49 -16.83 -9.94
C LEU A 654 -6.10 -16.17 -11.28
N ASN A 655 -5.50 -16.94 -12.19
CA ASN A 655 -5.00 -16.41 -13.46
C ASN A 655 -6.12 -15.82 -14.31
N VAL A 656 -7.21 -16.58 -14.52
CA VAL A 656 -8.34 -16.12 -15.34
C VAL A 656 -9.00 -14.87 -14.73
N PHE A 657 -9.17 -14.85 -13.41
CA PHE A 657 -9.78 -13.73 -12.71
C PHE A 657 -8.92 -12.46 -12.77
N VAL A 658 -7.65 -12.54 -12.36
CA VAL A 658 -6.72 -11.40 -12.34
C VAL A 658 -6.48 -10.88 -13.74
N SER A 659 -6.26 -11.73 -14.73
CA SER A 659 -6.07 -11.30 -16.13
C SER A 659 -7.30 -10.53 -16.67
N SER A 660 -8.51 -10.99 -16.32
CA SER A 660 -9.75 -10.30 -16.72
C SER A 660 -9.90 -8.96 -16.00
N LEU A 661 -9.57 -8.90 -14.70
CA LEU A 661 -9.57 -7.67 -13.91
C LEU A 661 -8.58 -6.64 -14.48
N LEU A 662 -7.33 -7.04 -14.74
CA LEU A 662 -6.31 -6.15 -15.30
C LEU A 662 -6.71 -5.65 -16.69
N SER A 663 -7.25 -6.53 -17.55
CA SER A 663 -7.76 -6.15 -18.86
C SER A 663 -8.85 -5.06 -18.77
N LEU A 664 -9.78 -5.20 -17.80
CA LEU A 664 -10.83 -4.21 -17.55
C LEU A 664 -10.24 -2.88 -17.03
N LEU A 665 -9.27 -2.94 -16.12
CA LEU A 665 -8.61 -1.74 -15.57
C LEU A 665 -7.82 -0.98 -16.65
N VAL A 666 -7.05 -1.69 -17.47
CA VAL A 666 -6.30 -1.11 -18.60
C VAL A 666 -7.27 -0.51 -19.63
N LEU A 667 -8.35 -1.22 -19.97
CA LEU A 667 -9.38 -0.68 -20.88
C LEU A 667 -10.02 0.59 -20.33
N ASN A 668 -10.35 0.62 -19.04
CA ASN A 668 -10.90 1.81 -18.39
C ASN A 668 -9.90 2.97 -18.41
N SER A 669 -8.61 2.69 -18.20
CA SER A 669 -7.55 3.70 -18.21
C SER A 669 -7.30 4.33 -19.59
N LYS A 670 -7.64 3.63 -20.68
CA LYS A 670 -7.61 4.16 -22.05
C LYS A 670 -8.75 5.14 -22.31
N ASN A 671 -9.91 4.89 -21.70
CA ASN A 671 -11.14 5.61 -22.00
C ASN A 671 -11.42 6.77 -21.03
N SER A 672 -10.80 6.79 -19.86
CA SER A 672 -11.04 7.83 -18.86
C SER A 672 -10.06 8.99 -18.98
N THR A 673 -10.56 10.20 -18.76
CA THR A 673 -9.76 11.44 -18.73
C THR A 673 -9.17 11.73 -17.34
N ASN A 674 -9.63 11.04 -16.30
CA ASN A 674 -9.20 11.26 -14.92
C ASN A 674 -8.12 10.24 -14.51
N ILE A 675 -6.86 10.68 -14.57
CA ILE A 675 -5.68 9.86 -14.23
C ILE A 675 -5.73 9.40 -12.76
N ILE A 676 -6.14 10.29 -11.84
CA ILE A 676 -6.22 9.99 -10.40
C ILE A 676 -7.22 8.85 -10.14
N TYR A 677 -8.38 8.91 -10.78
CA TYR A 677 -9.38 7.85 -10.67
C TYR A 677 -8.85 6.48 -11.12
N ASN A 678 -8.05 6.44 -12.18
CA ASN A 678 -7.47 5.19 -12.67
C ASN A 678 -6.48 4.62 -11.66
N ILE A 679 -5.57 5.45 -11.15
CA ILE A 679 -4.58 5.02 -10.15
C ILE A 679 -5.28 4.44 -8.92
N LYS A 680 -6.32 5.12 -8.41
CA LYS A 680 -7.20 4.61 -7.34
C LYS A 680 -7.76 3.22 -7.64
N ALA A 681 -8.20 3.00 -8.88
CA ALA A 681 -8.80 1.74 -9.28
C ALA A 681 -7.82 0.58 -9.21
N PHE A 682 -6.60 0.78 -9.71
CA PHE A 682 -5.54 -0.23 -9.66
C PHE A 682 -5.13 -0.54 -8.22
N ILE A 683 -4.87 0.50 -7.42
CA ILE A 683 -4.46 0.35 -6.02
C ILE A 683 -5.52 -0.37 -5.20
N ALA A 684 -6.78 0.09 -5.25
CA ALA A 684 -7.85 -0.53 -4.47
C ALA A 684 -8.12 -1.98 -4.91
N SER A 685 -7.99 -2.27 -6.20
CA SER A 685 -8.11 -3.63 -6.72
C SER A 685 -6.99 -4.54 -6.18
N ALA A 686 -5.74 -4.06 -6.18
CA ALA A 686 -4.62 -4.82 -5.65
C ALA A 686 -4.80 -5.13 -4.16
N SER A 687 -5.23 -4.15 -3.35
CA SER A 687 -5.51 -4.34 -1.92
C SER A 687 -6.59 -5.39 -1.67
N VAL A 688 -7.67 -5.38 -2.47
CA VAL A 688 -8.72 -6.40 -2.37
C VAL A 688 -8.18 -7.78 -2.78
N ILE A 689 -7.32 -7.87 -3.80
CA ILE A 689 -6.67 -9.14 -4.17
C ILE A 689 -5.82 -9.67 -3.02
N CYS A 690 -4.94 -8.84 -2.43
CA CYS A 690 -4.13 -9.24 -1.27
C CYS A 690 -5.00 -9.80 -0.14
N THR A 691 -6.14 -9.15 0.12
CA THR A 691 -7.11 -9.59 1.12
C THR A 691 -7.80 -10.90 0.72
N ALA A 692 -8.21 -11.02 -0.54
CA ALA A 692 -8.93 -12.18 -1.06
C ALA A 692 -8.06 -13.44 -1.02
N VAL A 693 -6.76 -13.31 -1.32
CA VAL A 693 -5.77 -14.40 -1.23
C VAL A 693 -5.09 -14.53 0.13
N GLU A 694 -5.47 -13.69 1.10
CA GLU A 694 -4.96 -13.68 2.49
C GLU A 694 -3.43 -13.60 2.58
N GLU A 695 -2.82 -12.79 1.71
CA GLU A 695 -1.38 -12.61 1.68
C GLU A 695 -0.60 -13.92 1.45
N ASN A 696 -1.22 -14.97 0.90
CA ASN A 696 -0.55 -16.20 0.52
C ASN A 696 0.57 -15.90 -0.49
N SER A 697 1.83 -16.13 -0.09
CA SER A 697 3.01 -15.75 -0.87
C SER A 697 3.02 -16.33 -2.28
N ASP A 698 2.54 -17.56 -2.44
CA ASP A 698 2.54 -18.22 -3.75
C ASP A 698 1.49 -17.61 -4.68
N MET A 699 0.28 -17.36 -4.17
CA MET A 699 -0.76 -16.68 -4.96
C MET A 699 -0.40 -15.22 -5.28
N LEU A 700 0.24 -14.51 -4.35
CA LEU A 700 0.73 -13.15 -4.60
C LEU A 700 1.83 -13.14 -5.67
N TYR A 701 2.78 -14.06 -5.59
CA TYR A 701 3.86 -14.18 -6.58
C TYR A 701 3.32 -14.52 -7.98
N GLU A 702 2.36 -15.45 -8.08
CA GLU A 702 1.67 -15.73 -9.35
C GLU A 702 0.89 -14.50 -9.86
N THR A 703 0.29 -13.71 -8.97
CA THR A 703 -0.35 -12.44 -9.33
C THR A 703 0.66 -11.46 -9.95
N MET A 704 1.87 -11.36 -9.43
CA MET A 704 2.93 -10.52 -10.02
C MET A 704 3.32 -10.98 -11.42
N LYS A 705 3.48 -12.29 -11.65
CA LYS A 705 3.76 -12.83 -12.99
C LYS A 705 2.69 -12.45 -14.00
N ILE A 706 1.41 -12.49 -13.59
CA ILE A 706 0.29 -12.08 -14.44
C ILE A 706 0.37 -10.59 -14.78
N VAL A 707 0.77 -9.73 -13.82
CA VAL A 707 0.96 -8.28 -14.07
C VAL A 707 2.08 -8.04 -15.09
N ILE A 708 3.21 -8.75 -14.98
CA ILE A 708 4.31 -8.64 -15.95
C ILE A 708 3.87 -9.12 -17.33
N ALA A 709 3.20 -10.27 -17.41
CA ALA A 709 2.67 -10.77 -18.69
C ALA A 709 1.70 -9.76 -19.33
N CYS A 710 0.93 -9.01 -18.53
CA CYS A 710 0.06 -7.95 -19.02
C CYS A 710 0.84 -6.71 -19.53
N LEU A 711 2.01 -6.41 -18.96
CA LEU A 711 2.89 -5.33 -19.42
C LEU A 711 3.48 -5.61 -20.81
N ASP A 712 3.66 -6.88 -21.16
CA ASP A 712 4.20 -7.31 -22.45
C ASP A 712 3.18 -7.33 -23.60
N ASP A 713 1.90 -7.04 -23.33
CA ASP A 713 0.86 -6.90 -24.36
C ASP A 713 1.06 -5.61 -25.18
N GLU A 714 1.11 -5.74 -26.52
CA GLU A 714 1.29 -4.64 -27.47
C GLU A 714 0.22 -3.54 -27.36
N ASN A 715 -0.93 -3.85 -26.73
CA ASN A 715 -2.02 -2.90 -26.55
C ASN A 715 -1.84 -1.96 -25.34
N GLN A 716 -0.76 -2.04 -24.58
CA GLN A 716 -0.59 -1.20 -23.37
C GLN A 716 -0.38 0.29 -23.69
N ASN A 717 -0.96 1.17 -22.87
CA ASN A 717 -0.72 2.61 -22.90
C ASN A 717 0.03 3.07 -21.63
N VAL A 718 0.60 4.27 -21.67
CA VAL A 718 1.39 4.83 -20.56
C VAL A 718 0.59 4.90 -19.25
N THR A 719 -0.68 5.33 -19.31
CA THR A 719 -1.54 5.43 -18.12
C THR A 719 -1.87 4.07 -17.52
N GLY A 720 -2.12 3.06 -18.35
CA GLY A 720 -2.29 1.67 -17.95
C GLY A 720 -1.05 1.11 -17.28
N SER A 721 0.14 1.37 -17.82
CA SER A 721 1.40 0.92 -17.21
C SER A 721 1.73 1.61 -15.87
N VAL A 722 1.40 2.89 -15.71
CA VAL A 722 1.48 3.57 -14.41
C VAL A 722 0.53 2.89 -13.40
N GLY A 723 -0.69 2.57 -13.83
CA GLY A 723 -1.66 1.82 -13.02
C GLY A 723 -1.16 0.42 -12.63
N LEU A 724 -0.62 -0.32 -13.59
CA LEU A 724 -0.05 -1.65 -13.37
C LEU A 724 1.13 -1.62 -12.41
N ALA A 725 2.00 -0.59 -12.48
CA ALA A 725 3.09 -0.44 -11.53
C ALA A 725 2.59 -0.21 -10.11
N ASN A 726 1.59 0.64 -9.93
CA ASN A 726 0.96 0.83 -8.63
C ASN A 726 0.32 -0.46 -8.11
N PHE A 727 -0.40 -1.19 -8.96
CA PHE A 727 -0.95 -2.50 -8.61
C PHE A 727 0.16 -3.47 -8.18
N PHE A 728 1.24 -3.56 -8.95
CA PHE A 728 2.39 -4.41 -8.68
C PHE A 728 3.05 -4.07 -7.35
N SER A 729 3.23 -2.79 -7.04
CA SER A 729 3.83 -2.32 -5.79
C SER A 729 3.01 -2.71 -4.57
N VAL A 730 1.68 -2.66 -4.65
CA VAL A 730 0.82 -3.18 -3.57
C VAL A 730 1.10 -4.65 -3.32
N ILE A 731 1.12 -5.48 -4.36
CA ILE A 731 1.37 -6.91 -4.25
C ILE A 731 2.78 -7.17 -3.68
N LEU A 732 3.78 -6.44 -4.17
CA LEU A 732 5.17 -6.53 -3.72
C LEU A 732 5.30 -6.21 -2.22
N LEU A 733 4.60 -5.19 -1.72
CA LEU A 733 4.61 -4.84 -0.30
C LEU A 733 3.98 -5.91 0.59
N SER A 734 3.05 -6.70 0.06
CA SER A 734 2.43 -7.83 0.75
C SER A 734 3.27 -9.11 0.70
N LEU A 735 4.32 -9.19 -0.12
CA LEU A 735 5.20 -10.35 -0.26
C LEU A 735 6.37 -10.29 0.72
N HIS A 736 6.16 -10.86 1.91
CA HIS A 736 7.20 -10.88 2.95
C HIS A 736 8.23 -12.01 2.74
N GLU A 737 7.77 -13.25 2.52
CA GLU A 737 8.63 -14.46 2.57
C GLU A 737 9.40 -14.72 1.27
N ARG A 738 8.93 -14.20 0.13
CA ARG A 738 9.53 -14.37 -1.21
C ARG A 738 9.97 -13.06 -1.85
N SER A 739 10.27 -12.05 -1.02
CA SER A 739 10.69 -10.72 -1.48
C SER A 739 11.93 -10.77 -2.38
N ASN A 740 12.87 -11.68 -2.12
CA ASN A 740 14.05 -11.89 -2.96
C ASN A 740 13.71 -12.42 -4.36
N GLU A 741 12.74 -13.33 -4.49
CA GLU A 741 12.30 -13.85 -5.79
C GLU A 741 11.49 -12.80 -6.58
N ALA A 742 10.77 -11.94 -5.87
CA ALA A 742 10.14 -10.77 -6.45
C ALA A 742 11.16 -9.73 -6.93
N ILE A 743 12.34 -9.65 -6.27
CA ILE A 743 13.47 -8.82 -6.69
C ILE A 743 14.10 -9.37 -7.98
N GLU A 744 14.30 -10.70 -8.10
CA GLU A 744 14.78 -11.33 -9.34
C GLU A 744 13.85 -11.05 -10.53
N LEU A 745 12.53 -11.09 -10.30
CA LEU A 745 11.50 -10.76 -11.28
C LEU A 745 11.63 -9.30 -11.81
N LEU A 746 12.14 -8.39 -10.97
CA LEU A 746 12.41 -7.00 -11.33
C LEU A 746 13.75 -6.84 -12.04
N ASP A 747 14.75 -7.67 -11.75
CA ASP A 747 16.04 -7.64 -12.46
C ASP A 747 15.88 -7.99 -13.94
N ASP A 748 14.98 -8.94 -14.26
CA ASP A 748 14.58 -9.23 -15.64
C ASP A 748 13.97 -8.00 -16.34
N ILE A 749 13.20 -7.19 -15.62
CA ILE A 749 12.62 -5.93 -16.13
C ILE A 749 13.70 -4.84 -16.27
N LYS A 750 14.67 -4.76 -15.35
CA LYS A 750 15.79 -3.80 -15.41
C LYS A 750 16.68 -4.05 -16.62
N ALA A 751 16.92 -5.31 -16.98
CA ALA A 751 17.69 -5.69 -18.17
C ALA A 751 17.12 -5.11 -19.49
N PHE A 752 15.86 -4.65 -19.50
CA PHE A 752 15.29 -3.94 -20.64
C PHE A 752 15.68 -2.45 -20.70
N THR A 753 15.94 -1.79 -19.56
CA THR A 753 16.34 -0.35 -19.52
C THR A 753 17.74 -0.07 -20.01
N SER A 754 18.62 -1.07 -19.95
CA SER A 754 20.00 -1.01 -20.45
C SER A 754 20.09 -1.11 -21.98
N LYS A 755 19.01 -1.52 -22.65
CA LYS A 755 18.91 -1.44 -24.12
C LYS A 755 18.48 -0.02 -24.49
N ASN A 756 19.38 0.73 -25.11
CA ASN A 756 19.24 2.15 -25.50
C ASN A 756 18.02 2.52 -26.41
N ASP A 757 17.11 1.58 -26.68
CA ASP A 757 16.01 1.71 -27.65
C ASP A 757 14.66 2.13 -27.04
N ILE A 758 14.59 2.36 -25.72
CA ILE A 758 13.32 2.71 -25.08
C ILE A 758 13.03 4.20 -25.25
N SER A 759 12.00 4.52 -26.04
CA SER A 759 11.47 5.88 -26.16
C SER A 759 11.00 6.44 -24.80
N LYS A 760 11.18 7.75 -24.59
CA LYS A 760 10.85 8.48 -23.35
C LYS A 760 9.40 8.25 -22.86
N ASN A 761 8.50 7.87 -23.76
CA ASN A 761 7.07 7.67 -23.49
C ASN A 761 6.62 6.20 -23.63
N SER A 762 7.55 5.24 -23.51
CA SER A 762 7.13 3.83 -23.56
C SER A 762 6.35 3.44 -22.28
N PRO A 763 5.35 2.55 -22.39
CA PRO A 763 4.61 2.03 -21.23
C PRO A 763 5.55 1.35 -20.21
N ARG A 764 6.56 0.61 -20.68
CA ARG A 764 7.59 -0.02 -19.84
C ARG A 764 8.40 0.98 -19.03
N MET A 765 8.82 2.10 -19.64
CA MET A 765 9.58 3.14 -18.93
C MET A 765 8.75 3.78 -17.81
N ALA A 766 7.46 4.00 -18.06
CA ALA A 766 6.54 4.53 -17.07
C ALA A 766 6.34 3.56 -15.90
N PHE A 767 6.21 2.26 -16.19
CA PHE A 767 6.13 1.22 -15.16
C PHE A 767 7.38 1.24 -14.26
N ILE A 768 8.57 1.21 -14.85
CA ILE A 768 9.83 1.17 -14.11
C ILE A 768 10.04 2.44 -13.29
N THR A 769 9.71 3.61 -13.84
CA THR A 769 9.82 4.88 -13.11
C THR A 769 8.99 4.86 -11.83
N VAL A 770 7.77 4.33 -11.86
CA VAL A 770 6.90 4.22 -10.68
C VAL A 770 7.46 3.21 -9.68
N ILE A 771 7.90 2.03 -10.12
CA ILE A 771 8.51 1.03 -9.24
C ILE A 771 9.76 1.59 -8.56
N SER A 772 10.67 2.22 -9.30
CA SER A 772 11.87 2.85 -8.74
C SER A 772 11.53 3.95 -7.75
N THR A 773 10.47 4.72 -8.02
CA THR A 773 9.98 5.74 -7.09
C THR A 773 9.55 5.11 -5.78
N ILE A 774 8.75 4.06 -5.82
CA ILE A 774 8.30 3.36 -4.61
C ILE A 774 9.47 2.68 -3.88
N SER A 775 10.40 2.09 -4.62
CA SER A 775 11.60 1.46 -4.05
C SER A 775 12.44 2.43 -3.23
N LEU A 776 12.54 3.70 -3.60
CA LEU A 776 13.28 4.74 -2.85
C LEU A 776 12.73 5.01 -1.44
N TYR A 777 11.46 4.71 -1.19
CA TYR A 777 10.83 5.00 0.10
C TYR A 777 10.58 3.75 0.93
N HIS A 778 11.03 2.61 0.43
CA HIS A 778 10.95 1.31 1.07
C HIS A 778 12.34 0.71 1.23
N PHE A 779 12.82 0.68 2.48
CA PHE A 779 14.19 0.30 2.82
C PHE A 779 14.60 -1.08 2.25
N ASN A 780 13.72 -2.08 2.33
CA ASN A 780 14.01 -3.43 1.81
C ASN A 780 14.03 -3.52 0.28
N PHE A 781 13.61 -2.45 -0.41
CA PHE A 781 13.63 -2.33 -1.86
C PHE A 781 14.70 -1.34 -2.34
N HIS A 782 15.51 -0.74 -1.46
CA HIS A 782 16.63 0.10 -1.88
C HIS A 782 17.64 -0.65 -2.75
N SER A 783 17.85 -1.94 -2.48
CA SER A 783 18.70 -2.83 -3.29
C SER A 783 18.21 -2.97 -4.74
N LEU A 784 16.94 -2.68 -5.01
CA LEU A 784 16.41 -2.67 -6.37
C LEU A 784 16.87 -1.47 -7.18
N MET A 785 17.34 -0.40 -6.55
CA MET A 785 17.85 0.76 -7.26
C MET A 785 19.36 0.70 -7.36
N THR A 786 19.83 0.68 -8.60
CA THR A 786 21.24 0.69 -8.92
C THR A 786 21.57 1.89 -9.83
N PRO A 787 22.77 2.49 -9.72
CA PRO A 787 23.11 3.71 -10.47
C PRO A 787 22.98 3.59 -12.00
N ASP A 788 23.15 2.40 -12.54
CA ASP A 788 22.98 2.03 -13.96
C ASP A 788 21.54 2.21 -14.48
N MET A 789 20.54 2.28 -13.59
CA MET A 789 19.16 2.62 -13.97
C MET A 789 19.00 4.09 -14.38
N PHE A 790 19.90 4.98 -13.93
CA PHE A 790 19.83 6.42 -14.17
C PHE A 790 20.50 6.83 -15.50
N ASN A 791 20.08 6.19 -16.59
CA ASN A 791 20.48 6.58 -17.94
C ASN A 791 19.88 7.95 -18.33
N LEU A 792 20.39 8.56 -19.41
CA LEU A 792 19.96 9.90 -19.82
C LEU A 792 18.44 9.99 -20.12
N ASN A 793 17.84 8.91 -20.63
CA ASN A 793 16.41 8.87 -20.93
C ASN A 793 15.57 8.84 -19.64
N PHE A 794 16.02 8.11 -18.61
CA PHE A 794 15.45 8.12 -17.27
C PHE A 794 15.55 9.50 -16.62
N LEU A 795 16.72 10.12 -16.68
CA LEU A 795 16.92 11.43 -16.05
C LEU A 795 16.11 12.54 -16.71
N LYS A 796 15.83 12.42 -18.02
CA LYS A 796 14.91 13.30 -18.74
C LYS A 796 13.43 13.10 -18.33
N SER A 797 13.04 11.94 -17.79
CA SER A 797 11.69 11.69 -17.29
C SER A 797 11.55 12.00 -15.80
N ASN A 798 12.52 11.60 -14.97
CA ASN A 798 12.50 11.82 -13.52
C ASN A 798 13.91 12.00 -12.91
N CYS A 799 14.48 13.21 -13.06
CA CYS A 799 15.77 13.59 -12.49
C CYS A 799 15.75 13.66 -10.94
N GLN A 800 14.64 14.12 -10.37
CA GLN A 800 14.49 14.27 -8.92
C GLN A 800 14.64 12.94 -8.19
N LEU A 801 14.12 11.83 -8.74
CA LEU A 801 14.30 10.52 -8.15
C LEU A 801 15.77 10.12 -7.98
N ALA A 802 16.59 10.39 -9.01
CA ALA A 802 18.02 10.07 -8.95
C ALA A 802 18.75 10.95 -7.92
N ILE A 803 18.30 12.19 -7.73
CA ILE A 803 18.82 13.08 -6.68
C ILE A 803 18.44 12.53 -5.30
N ASP A 804 17.16 12.20 -5.10
CA ASP A 804 16.68 11.67 -3.82
C ASP A 804 17.31 10.32 -3.46
N TYR A 805 17.66 9.48 -4.45
CA TYR A 805 18.44 8.26 -4.24
C TYR A 805 19.77 8.53 -3.53
N TYR A 806 20.56 9.49 -4.01
CA TYR A 806 21.85 9.81 -3.39
C TYR A 806 21.69 10.54 -2.05
N ILE A 807 20.62 11.31 -1.86
CA ILE A 807 20.27 11.87 -0.54
C ILE A 807 19.96 10.74 0.45
N SER A 808 19.15 9.75 0.04
CA SER A 808 18.82 8.59 0.89
C SER A 808 20.07 7.82 1.30
N GLN A 809 20.96 7.54 0.35
CA GLN A 809 22.23 6.85 0.58
C GLN A 809 23.16 7.63 1.54
N GLU A 810 23.19 8.96 1.44
CA GLU A 810 23.94 9.79 2.40
C GLU A 810 23.36 9.65 3.82
N ILE A 811 22.03 9.73 3.97
CA ILE A 811 21.34 9.59 5.27
C ILE A 811 21.61 8.20 5.88
N GLU A 812 21.63 7.15 5.07
CA GLU A 812 21.96 5.79 5.53
C GLU A 812 23.40 5.68 6.04
N LYS A 813 24.38 6.17 5.25
CA LYS A 813 25.79 6.19 5.67
C LYS A 813 26.02 7.01 6.95
N GLU A 814 25.29 8.11 7.13
CA GLU A 814 25.38 8.90 8.36
C GLU A 814 24.83 8.16 9.58
N ARG A 815 23.84 7.29 9.41
CA ARG A 815 23.28 6.46 10.49
C ARG A 815 24.17 5.28 10.87
N GLU A 816 24.97 4.75 9.95
CA GLU A 816 25.90 3.65 10.23
C GLU A 816 27.16 4.11 10.99
N ASN A 817 27.48 5.41 10.94
CA ASN A 817 28.63 6.01 11.62
C ASN A 817 28.31 6.60 13.01
N ILE A 818 27.06 6.45 13.50
CA ILE A 818 26.57 6.85 14.83
C ILE A 818 26.22 5.58 15.60
#